data_AF-A0A835SBS8-F1
#
_entry.id   AF-A0A835SBS8-F1
#
_cell.length_a   1.000
_cell.length_b   1.000
_cell.length_c   1.000
_cell.angle_alpha   90.00
_cell.angle_beta   90.00
_cell.angle_gamma   90.00
#
_symmetry.space_group_name_H-M   'P 1'
#
loop_
_entity.id
_entity.type
_entity.pdbx_description
1 polymer ?
#
loop_
_entity_poly.entity_id
_entity_poly.type
_entity_poly.pdbx_seq_one_letter_code
_entity_poly.pdbx_strand_id
1 'polypeptide(L)'
;MAFAGGEGLSLLIGGKGSHLSSADVYAISRGLRKATIDPAALDRLSRSKASTTPPPSIESSSVFLTLEESRAALVVLLNKFLLSDAAVRPTLPVLIEEVLGLRSGHESVDFGSPHALITSLCCLSGKGPDDVGRANRDEIFVIERSAFPLVGILSILDCCLSALTKLSDVVAALSCEVARADAAVFDISPSGDGLSIKDETDVGGDMKALLFGSKLVGQSYLGAYSDIPAVHGSFRGALRSLHGRARVELNSSINARKAATGAVSHSREKALVASVLPLALSIQSMSEISLARAKSCAASLNDQELQNLANEEIEKTCALLDALKVEVKLVLENSVSDSDSAVVLHYLYEIVMKFRKILAWEMAIAMYVIEIDDSIGKPELGEQGGTKLGVENGKLGKEKKKKKTLGRGTSIIWQIIVNRMRSEGEIHLDNVATLGQWAQQLALYFDPQDAFNGTLLEKIKEIVESNEIRRLPKIPKGTRDFGKDQMAIRERAFSIITSVFKMHGAVALDTPVFELRETLMGKYGEDSKLIYDLADQGGELCSLRYDLTVPFARYVAMNNISSLKRYQIAKVYRRDNPSKGRYREFYQCDLDIAGQYEVMEPDFEVLKVLTELLDKLNIGDYEIKLNHRKLLDGMLGICGVSSEKFRTVCSSIDKLDKQPFEQVKTELVEEKGLAVETVDRIGMFVKKRGPPLEVLSELKKEDSPFLGHADSALALNELEILFKALGKSKSLEKIVFDLSLARGLDYYTGVIFEAVFKGSTQVGSIAAGDVMIIL
;
A
#
# COMPACT_ATOMS: atom_id res chain seq x y z
N MET A 1 21.11 2.18 8.41
CA MET A 1 22.39 1.45 8.20
C MET A 1 23.47 2.51 8.13
N ALA A 2 24.09 2.79 9.28
CA ALA A 2 25.08 3.85 9.42
C ALA A 2 26.36 3.50 8.64
N PHE A 3 26.76 4.39 7.73
CA PHE A 3 28.04 4.31 7.03
C PHE A 3 29.11 4.98 7.89
N ALA A 4 30.05 4.19 8.39
CA ALA A 4 31.30 4.67 8.96
C ALA A 4 32.47 4.01 8.21
N GLY A 5 33.36 4.83 7.66
CA GLY A 5 34.76 4.51 7.40
C GLY A 5 35.10 3.64 6.18
N GLY A 6 35.57 4.29 5.11
CA GLY A 6 36.97 4.11 4.70
C GLY A 6 37.46 2.82 4.05
N GLU A 7 36.60 1.95 3.50
CA GLU A 7 36.97 0.98 2.46
C GLU A 7 35.87 0.99 1.39
N GLY A 8 36.22 1.09 0.11
CA GLY A 8 35.26 1.26 -0.98
C GLY A 8 34.28 0.09 -1.07
N LEU A 9 33.07 0.26 -0.52
CA LEU A 9 32.00 -0.73 -0.58
C LEU A 9 31.64 -1.03 -2.05
N SER A 10 31.94 -2.24 -2.50
CA SER A 10 31.49 -2.78 -3.78
C SER A 10 30.04 -3.25 -3.67
N LEU A 11 29.20 -2.87 -4.63
CA LEU A 11 27.83 -3.36 -4.77
C LEU A 11 27.78 -4.44 -5.85
N LEU A 12 27.29 -5.62 -5.50
CA LEU A 12 27.07 -6.73 -6.44
C LEU A 12 25.79 -6.52 -7.25
N ILE A 13 25.87 -6.69 -8.57
CA ILE A 13 24.75 -6.51 -9.51
C ILE A 13 24.44 -7.83 -10.22
N GLY A 14 23.16 -8.20 -10.31
CA GLY A 14 22.68 -9.33 -11.11
C GLY A 14 22.57 -10.68 -10.39
N GLY A 15 22.81 -10.70 -9.07
CA GLY A 15 22.67 -11.88 -8.20
C GLY A 15 21.23 -12.39 -8.10
N LYS A 16 21.06 -13.69 -7.79
CA LYS A 16 19.73 -14.28 -7.62
C LYS A 16 19.02 -13.65 -6.42
N GLY A 17 17.87 -13.01 -6.65
CA GLY A 17 17.09 -12.32 -5.62
C GLY A 17 17.67 -10.95 -5.19
N SER A 18 18.75 -10.47 -5.82
CA SER A 18 19.23 -9.11 -5.60
C SER A 18 18.42 -8.11 -6.43
N HIS A 19 18.04 -6.99 -5.83
CA HIS A 19 17.36 -5.89 -6.50
C HIS A 19 18.21 -4.62 -6.40
N LEU A 20 18.36 -3.92 -7.52
CA LEU A 20 19.02 -2.63 -7.56
C LEU A 20 18.04 -1.55 -7.08
N SER A 21 18.40 -0.79 -6.05
CA SER A 21 17.58 0.31 -5.53
C SER A 21 17.99 1.68 -6.11
N SER A 22 17.09 2.67 -6.05
CA SER A 22 17.39 4.04 -6.46
C SER A 22 18.57 4.65 -5.67
N ALA A 23 18.69 4.31 -4.39
CA ALA A 23 19.81 4.74 -3.54
C ALA A 23 21.15 4.12 -3.97
N ASP A 24 21.14 2.87 -4.45
CA ASP A 24 22.33 2.22 -4.99
C ASP A 24 22.78 2.88 -6.30
N VAL A 25 21.83 3.18 -7.20
CA VAL A 25 22.10 3.90 -8.45
C VAL A 25 22.69 5.27 -8.16
N TYR A 26 22.10 6.01 -7.22
CA TYR A 26 22.59 7.32 -6.80
C TYR A 26 24.00 7.24 -6.17
N ALA A 27 24.27 6.25 -5.32
CA ALA A 27 25.60 6.06 -4.74
C ALA A 27 26.67 5.77 -5.81
N ILE A 28 26.33 5.00 -6.84
CA ILE A 28 27.26 4.70 -7.95
C ILE A 28 27.43 5.91 -8.88
N SER A 29 26.35 6.67 -9.13
CA SER A 29 26.40 7.87 -9.96
C SER A 29 27.29 8.96 -9.35
N ARG A 30 27.31 9.06 -8.02
CA ARG A 30 28.18 9.97 -7.25
C ARG A 30 29.57 9.39 -6.95
N GLY A 31 29.87 8.16 -7.37
CA GLY A 31 31.16 7.49 -7.13
C GLY A 31 31.41 7.07 -5.67
N LEU A 32 30.37 6.99 -4.84
CA LEU A 32 30.45 6.55 -3.44
C LEU A 32 30.57 5.03 -3.30
N ARG A 33 30.08 4.27 -4.28
CA ARG A 33 30.14 2.81 -4.35
C ARG A 33 30.64 2.35 -5.71
N LYS A 34 31.38 1.24 -5.72
CA LYS A 34 31.83 0.60 -6.97
C LYS A 34 30.81 -0.44 -7.41
N ALA A 35 30.41 -0.42 -8.69
CA ALA A 35 29.60 -1.48 -9.29
C ALA A 35 30.47 -2.72 -9.56
N THR A 36 29.99 -3.91 -9.19
CA THR A 36 30.68 -5.18 -9.48
C THR A 36 29.67 -6.23 -9.93
N ILE A 37 29.96 -6.94 -11.02
CA ILE A 37 29.05 -7.98 -11.53
C ILE A 37 29.10 -9.21 -10.61
N ASP A 38 27.93 -9.76 -10.26
CA ASP A 38 27.85 -11.02 -9.53
C ASP A 38 28.42 -12.17 -10.39
N PRO A 39 29.39 -12.96 -9.89
CA PRO A 39 29.98 -14.07 -10.63
C PRO A 39 28.96 -15.08 -11.17
N ALA A 40 27.85 -15.33 -10.46
CA ALA A 40 26.79 -16.22 -10.91
C ALA A 40 25.98 -15.64 -12.08
N ALA A 41 25.88 -14.31 -12.18
CA ALA A 41 25.28 -13.64 -13.32
C ALA A 41 26.19 -13.74 -14.55
N LEU A 42 27.50 -13.62 -14.37
CA LEU A 42 28.48 -13.75 -15.44
C LEU A 42 28.53 -15.17 -16.04
N ASP A 43 28.45 -16.20 -15.19
CA ASP A 43 28.33 -17.60 -15.60
C ASP A 43 27.02 -17.84 -16.39
N ARG A 44 25.90 -17.21 -15.98
CA ARG A 44 24.64 -17.27 -16.73
C ARG A 44 24.77 -16.68 -18.14
N LEU A 45 25.40 -15.51 -18.29
CA LEU A 45 25.63 -14.89 -19.60
C LEU A 45 26.52 -15.75 -20.51
N SER A 46 27.55 -16.37 -19.95
CA SER A 46 28.52 -17.21 -20.69
C SER A 46 27.89 -18.45 -21.32
N ARG A 47 26.71 -18.88 -20.85
CA ARG A 47 25.97 -20.04 -21.36
C ARG A 47 25.00 -19.71 -22.50
N SER A 48 24.81 -18.43 -22.82
CA SER A 48 23.86 -17.98 -23.84
C SER A 48 24.45 -18.08 -25.25
N LYS A 49 23.66 -18.58 -26.22
CA LYS A 49 24.11 -18.74 -27.62
C LYS A 49 23.85 -17.46 -28.41
N ALA A 50 24.91 -16.79 -28.87
CA ALA A 50 24.82 -15.54 -29.62
C ALA A 50 24.13 -15.70 -30.99
N SER A 51 23.27 -14.74 -31.34
CA SER A 51 22.68 -14.58 -32.68
C SER A 51 23.69 -13.91 -33.63
N THR A 52 23.80 -14.40 -34.87
CA THR A 52 24.83 -14.01 -35.85
C THR A 52 24.38 -13.02 -36.93
N THR A 53 23.18 -12.45 -36.85
CA THR A 53 22.70 -11.49 -37.87
C THR A 53 23.12 -10.05 -37.56
N PRO A 54 23.65 -9.30 -38.55
CA PRO A 54 24.10 -7.92 -38.36
C PRO A 54 22.91 -6.96 -38.16
N PRO A 55 23.06 -5.92 -37.34
CA PRO A 55 22.02 -4.92 -37.09
C PRO A 55 21.90 -3.92 -38.26
N PRO A 56 20.72 -3.30 -38.46
CA PRO A 56 20.56 -2.17 -39.36
C PRO A 56 21.27 -0.92 -38.82
N SER A 57 21.90 -0.15 -39.71
CA SER A 57 22.48 1.16 -39.39
C SER A 57 21.40 2.23 -39.44
N ILE A 58 21.18 2.93 -38.34
CA ILE A 58 20.34 4.13 -38.28
C ILE A 58 21.24 5.28 -37.84
N GLU A 59 21.27 6.35 -38.63
CA GLU A 59 21.91 7.61 -38.24
C GLU A 59 21.06 8.30 -37.17
N SER A 60 21.69 8.76 -36.10
CA SER A 60 21.05 9.48 -35.00
C SER A 60 21.83 10.74 -34.65
N SER A 61 21.15 11.70 -34.06
CA SER A 61 21.78 12.81 -33.33
C SER A 61 22.52 12.29 -32.09
N SER A 62 23.68 12.85 -31.77
CA SER A 62 24.39 12.58 -30.51
C SER A 62 23.60 13.12 -29.31
N VAL A 63 23.59 12.37 -28.21
CA VAL A 63 22.93 12.73 -26.95
C VAL A 63 23.93 12.56 -25.81
N PHE A 64 24.24 13.63 -25.10
CA PHE A 64 25.18 13.62 -23.97
C PHE A 64 24.45 13.97 -22.68
N LEU A 65 24.81 13.29 -21.60
CA LEU A 65 24.27 13.52 -20.26
C LEU A 65 25.35 14.08 -19.35
N THR A 66 24.96 14.61 -18.19
CA THR A 66 25.93 15.00 -17.17
C THR A 66 26.71 13.78 -16.65
N LEU A 67 27.88 14.00 -16.03
CA LEU A 67 28.70 12.92 -15.45
C LEU A 67 27.88 11.95 -14.58
N GLU A 68 27.00 12.50 -13.75
CA GLU A 68 26.17 11.74 -12.80
C GLU A 68 25.09 10.94 -13.53
N GLU A 69 24.37 11.57 -14.44
CA GLU A 69 23.32 10.94 -15.23
C GLU A 69 23.90 9.84 -16.13
N SER A 70 25.09 10.07 -16.72
CA SER A 70 25.81 9.05 -17.49
C SER A 70 26.15 7.83 -16.64
N ARG A 71 26.69 8.02 -15.43
CA ARG A 71 27.01 6.91 -14.52
C ARG A 71 25.75 6.17 -14.07
N ALA A 72 24.66 6.89 -13.78
CA ALA A 72 23.37 6.30 -13.44
C ALA A 72 22.79 5.48 -14.61
N ALA A 73 22.82 6.03 -15.83
CA ALA A 73 22.38 5.34 -17.03
C ALA A 73 23.16 4.02 -17.23
N LEU A 74 24.49 4.08 -17.12
CA LEU A 74 25.35 2.91 -17.32
C LEU A 74 25.13 1.80 -16.29
N VAL A 75 24.95 2.12 -15.00
CA VAL A 75 24.64 1.08 -14.00
C VAL A 75 23.26 0.46 -14.22
N VAL A 76 22.27 1.23 -14.67
CA VAL A 76 20.98 0.68 -15.06
C VAL A 76 21.12 -0.23 -16.27
N LEU A 77 21.85 0.18 -17.30
CA LEU A 77 22.09 -0.64 -18.49
C LEU A 77 22.79 -1.96 -18.14
N LEU A 78 23.80 -1.90 -17.26
CA LEU A 78 24.46 -3.09 -16.74
C LEU A 78 23.46 -4.05 -16.08
N ASN A 79 22.60 -3.52 -15.19
CA ASN A 79 21.55 -4.33 -14.56
C ASN A 79 20.58 -4.93 -15.60
N LYS A 80 20.23 -4.17 -16.65
CA LYS A 80 19.33 -4.64 -17.72
C LYS A 80 19.91 -5.77 -18.54
N PHE A 81 21.20 -5.72 -18.86
CA PHE A 81 21.89 -6.83 -19.50
C PHE A 81 21.88 -8.08 -18.63
N LEU A 82 22.11 -7.93 -17.32
CA LEU A 82 22.17 -9.06 -16.40
C LEU A 82 20.79 -9.69 -16.16
N LEU A 83 19.71 -8.92 -16.20
CA LEU A 83 18.34 -9.40 -15.98
C LEU A 83 17.62 -9.90 -17.24
N SER A 84 18.13 -9.62 -18.44
CA SER A 84 17.47 -10.00 -19.70
C SER A 84 17.53 -11.51 -19.95
N ASP A 85 16.52 -12.03 -20.67
CA ASP A 85 16.51 -13.39 -21.21
C ASP A 85 17.18 -13.50 -22.60
N ALA A 86 17.72 -12.39 -23.11
CA ALA A 86 18.33 -12.26 -24.42
C ALA A 86 19.76 -12.82 -24.46
N ALA A 87 20.30 -13.08 -25.66
CA ALA A 87 21.66 -13.58 -25.83
C ALA A 87 22.73 -12.49 -25.73
N VAL A 88 22.97 -12.02 -24.50
CA VAL A 88 23.98 -10.99 -24.18
C VAL A 88 25.34 -11.65 -23.90
N ARG A 89 26.40 -11.20 -24.58
CA ARG A 89 27.76 -11.69 -24.32
C ARG A 89 28.32 -11.03 -23.06
N PRO A 90 29.17 -11.72 -22.28
CA PRO A 90 29.83 -11.13 -21.10
C PRO A 90 30.68 -9.89 -21.37
N THR A 91 31.19 -9.72 -22.59
CA THR A 91 32.16 -8.66 -22.94
C THR A 91 31.61 -7.25 -22.73
N LEU A 92 30.36 -7.00 -23.12
CA LEU A 92 29.75 -5.68 -23.03
C LEU A 92 29.38 -5.28 -21.59
N PRO A 93 28.74 -6.14 -20.77
CA PRO A 93 28.57 -5.90 -19.34
C PRO A 93 29.88 -5.64 -18.59
N VAL A 94 30.94 -6.43 -18.86
CA VAL A 94 32.26 -6.24 -18.24
C VAL A 94 32.88 -4.90 -18.65
N LEU A 95 32.74 -4.50 -19.92
CA LEU A 95 33.18 -3.17 -20.37
C LEU A 95 32.47 -2.04 -19.60
N ILE A 96 31.15 -2.18 -19.37
CA ILE A 96 30.39 -1.18 -18.61
C ILE A 96 30.85 -1.14 -17.14
N GLU A 97 31.10 -2.30 -16.51
CA GLU A 97 31.66 -2.37 -15.16
C GLU A 97 33.03 -1.65 -15.08
N GLU A 98 33.92 -1.89 -16.04
CA GLU A 98 35.23 -1.23 -16.12
C GLU A 98 35.09 0.29 -16.26
N VAL A 99 34.23 0.74 -17.19
CA VAL A 99 33.94 2.17 -17.40
C VAL A 99 33.36 2.82 -16.15
N LEU A 100 32.40 2.17 -15.46
CA LEU A 100 31.86 2.66 -14.20
C LEU A 100 32.93 2.80 -13.10
N GLY A 101 34.01 2.02 -13.18
CA GLY A 101 35.16 2.09 -12.30
C GLY A 101 36.08 3.30 -12.52
N LEU A 102 35.93 4.04 -13.63
CA LEU A 102 36.71 5.25 -13.92
C LEU A 102 36.27 6.43 -13.03
N ARG A 103 37.20 7.37 -12.81
CA ARG A 103 36.93 8.58 -11.99
C ARG A 103 36.25 9.71 -12.76
N SER A 104 36.43 9.79 -14.08
CA SER A 104 35.97 10.90 -14.92
C SER A 104 35.80 10.46 -16.38
N GLY A 105 35.13 11.30 -17.19
CA GLY A 105 35.00 11.12 -18.64
C GLY A 105 33.64 10.54 -19.08
N HIS A 106 32.74 10.19 -18.15
CA HIS A 106 31.40 9.67 -18.48
C HIS A 106 30.51 10.69 -19.21
N GLU A 107 30.81 11.98 -19.11
CA GLU A 107 30.15 13.07 -19.86
C GLU A 107 30.40 13.00 -21.38
N SER A 108 31.42 12.25 -21.81
CA SER A 108 31.74 12.02 -23.23
C SER A 108 31.03 10.81 -23.84
N VAL A 109 30.26 10.07 -23.04
CA VAL A 109 29.49 8.90 -23.50
C VAL A 109 28.31 9.39 -24.32
N ASP A 110 28.21 8.92 -25.57
CA ASP A 110 27.12 9.29 -26.48
C ASP A 110 25.97 8.28 -26.39
N PHE A 111 24.83 8.72 -25.88
CA PHE A 111 23.61 7.93 -25.73
C PHE A 111 22.68 8.00 -26.96
N GLY A 112 23.10 8.70 -28.02
CA GLY A 112 22.26 8.96 -29.20
C GLY A 112 21.89 7.73 -30.01
N SER A 113 22.76 6.72 -30.05
CA SER A 113 22.47 5.41 -30.65
C SER A 113 23.24 4.29 -29.95
N PRO A 114 22.79 3.02 -30.08
CA PRO A 114 23.54 1.87 -29.58
C PRO A 114 24.98 1.82 -30.11
N HIS A 115 25.20 2.22 -31.37
CA HIS A 115 26.53 2.22 -31.97
C HIS A 115 27.43 3.31 -31.40
N ALA A 116 26.91 4.53 -31.26
CA ALA A 116 27.63 5.64 -30.64
C ALA A 116 27.99 5.30 -29.18
N LEU A 117 27.04 4.75 -28.43
CA LEU A 117 27.23 4.31 -27.04
C LEU A 117 28.39 3.34 -26.91
N ILE A 118 28.38 2.25 -27.68
CA ILE A 118 29.44 1.23 -27.61
C ILE A 118 30.78 1.84 -28.02
N THR A 119 30.80 2.68 -29.06
CA THR A 119 32.03 3.33 -29.53
C THR A 119 32.62 4.23 -28.45
N SER A 120 31.80 5.07 -27.81
CA SER A 120 32.26 5.93 -26.72
C SER A 120 32.76 5.13 -25.52
N LEU A 121 32.12 4.01 -25.17
CA LEU A 121 32.58 3.12 -24.09
C LEU A 121 33.93 2.47 -24.40
N CYS A 122 34.14 2.01 -25.64
CA CYS A 122 35.43 1.50 -26.10
C CYS A 122 36.53 2.57 -26.00
N CYS A 123 36.26 3.77 -26.53
CA CYS A 123 37.19 4.90 -26.44
C CYS A 123 37.57 5.24 -24.99
N LEU A 124 36.58 5.27 -24.08
CA LEU A 124 36.81 5.62 -22.68
C LEU A 124 37.61 4.56 -21.91
N SER A 125 37.46 3.28 -22.28
CA SER A 125 38.22 2.16 -21.69
C SER A 125 39.61 1.96 -22.32
N GLY A 126 39.95 2.72 -23.36
CA GLY A 126 41.19 2.56 -24.12
C GLY A 126 41.24 1.29 -24.99
N LYS A 127 40.08 0.68 -25.29
CA LYS A 127 39.94 -0.52 -26.13
C LYS A 127 39.51 -0.14 -27.55
N GLY A 128 39.98 -0.88 -28.55
CA GLY A 128 39.51 -0.75 -29.92
C GLY A 128 38.12 -1.36 -30.10
N PRO A 129 37.32 -0.93 -31.11
CA PRO A 129 36.02 -1.54 -31.43
C PRO A 129 36.10 -3.04 -31.71
N ASP A 130 37.26 -3.50 -32.19
CA ASP A 130 37.53 -4.91 -32.49
C ASP A 130 37.79 -5.76 -31.23
N ASP A 131 38.23 -5.15 -30.11
CA ASP A 131 38.54 -5.86 -28.85
C ASP A 131 37.27 -6.34 -28.11
N VAL A 132 36.14 -5.64 -28.31
CA VAL A 132 34.84 -5.94 -27.66
C VAL A 132 33.95 -6.81 -28.56
N GLY A 133 34.23 -6.81 -29.87
CA GLY A 133 33.47 -7.47 -30.92
C GLY A 133 32.12 -6.80 -31.19
N ARG A 134 31.68 -6.77 -32.46
CA ARG A 134 30.43 -6.11 -32.87
C ARG A 134 29.24 -6.60 -32.04
N ALA A 135 28.45 -5.64 -31.52
CA ALA A 135 27.26 -5.97 -30.75
C ALA A 135 26.27 -6.78 -31.59
N ASN A 136 25.70 -7.81 -30.97
CA ASN A 136 24.70 -8.65 -31.61
C ASN A 136 23.32 -7.99 -31.55
N ARG A 137 22.35 -8.54 -32.29
CA ARG A 137 20.98 -8.01 -32.35
C ARG A 137 20.28 -7.97 -30.99
N ASP A 138 20.54 -8.96 -30.14
CA ASP A 138 19.94 -9.08 -28.81
C ASP A 138 20.48 -8.01 -27.85
N GLU A 139 21.79 -7.73 -27.91
CA GLU A 139 22.45 -6.65 -27.15
C GLU A 139 21.89 -5.29 -27.55
N ILE A 140 21.77 -5.03 -28.86
CA ILE A 140 21.17 -3.79 -29.38
C ILE A 140 19.70 -3.68 -28.97
N PHE A 141 18.96 -4.77 -29.05
CA PHE A 141 17.56 -4.80 -28.61
C PHE A 141 17.41 -4.46 -27.13
N VAL A 142 18.29 -4.96 -26.26
CA VAL A 142 18.29 -4.60 -24.83
C VAL A 142 18.58 -3.11 -24.64
N ILE A 143 19.56 -2.55 -25.36
CA ILE A 143 19.88 -1.12 -25.31
C ILE A 143 18.65 -0.28 -25.71
N GLU A 144 18.04 -0.57 -26.86
CA GLU A 144 16.90 0.19 -27.40
C GLU A 144 15.63 0.08 -26.55
N ARG A 145 15.36 -1.08 -25.92
CA ARG A 145 14.10 -1.32 -25.19
C ARG A 145 14.17 -1.03 -23.69
N SER A 146 15.36 -0.79 -23.16
CA SER A 146 15.55 -0.62 -21.72
C SER A 146 15.24 0.77 -21.19
N ALA A 147 15.18 1.80 -22.05
CA ALA A 147 15.04 3.21 -21.64
C ALA A 147 16.02 3.59 -20.51
N PHE A 148 17.21 2.98 -20.52
CA PHE A 148 18.15 3.02 -19.40
C PHE A 148 18.63 4.43 -19.02
N PRO A 149 18.77 5.43 -19.92
CA PRO A 149 19.10 6.79 -19.52
C PRO A 149 18.01 7.40 -18.64
N LEU A 150 16.75 7.27 -19.08
CA LEU A 150 15.59 7.80 -18.37
C LEU A 150 15.42 7.15 -17.01
N VAL A 151 15.56 5.82 -16.94
CA VAL A 151 15.46 5.08 -15.68
C VAL A 151 16.61 5.45 -14.72
N GLY A 152 17.81 5.74 -15.24
CA GLY A 152 18.93 6.28 -14.47
C GLY A 152 18.60 7.62 -13.82
N ILE A 153 18.15 8.60 -14.61
CA ILE A 153 17.78 9.94 -14.11
C ILE A 153 16.60 9.84 -13.14
N LEU A 154 15.59 9.03 -13.46
CA LEU A 154 14.43 8.75 -12.60
C LEU A 154 14.84 8.20 -11.22
N SER A 155 15.88 7.37 -11.17
CA SER A 155 16.40 6.81 -9.92
C SER A 155 17.15 7.85 -9.09
N ILE A 156 17.89 8.76 -9.74
CA ILE A 156 18.49 9.92 -9.08
C ILE A 156 17.39 10.77 -8.44
N LEU A 157 16.34 11.10 -9.21
CA LEU A 157 15.18 11.87 -8.74
C LEU A 157 14.52 11.21 -7.53
N ASP A 158 14.19 9.91 -7.60
CA ASP A 158 13.57 9.16 -6.51
C ASP A 158 14.42 9.20 -5.23
N CYS A 159 15.74 9.04 -5.34
CA CYS A 159 16.65 9.10 -4.20
C CYS A 159 16.70 10.50 -3.56
N CYS A 160 16.94 11.54 -4.37
CA CYS A 160 17.00 12.92 -3.90
C CYS A 160 15.69 13.36 -3.23
N LEU A 161 14.54 13.08 -3.88
CA LEU A 161 13.25 13.51 -3.38
C LEU A 161 12.80 12.75 -2.13
N SER A 162 13.15 11.47 -2.01
CA SER A 162 12.90 10.68 -0.79
C SER A 162 13.54 11.31 0.44
N ALA A 163 14.76 11.85 0.31
CA ALA A 163 15.40 12.60 1.39
C ALA A 163 14.66 13.92 1.68
N LEU A 164 14.37 14.69 0.63
CA LEU A 164 13.74 16.00 0.77
C LEU A 164 12.32 15.94 1.34
N THR A 165 11.55 14.88 1.09
CA THR A 165 10.19 14.75 1.65
C THR A 165 10.16 14.78 3.17
N LYS A 166 11.10 14.10 3.84
CA LYS A 166 11.13 14.11 5.32
C LYS A 166 11.71 15.40 5.86
N LEU A 167 12.69 15.96 5.16
CA LEU A 167 13.29 17.25 5.52
C LEU A 167 12.27 18.39 5.37
N SER A 168 11.43 18.39 4.34
CA SER A 168 10.44 19.46 4.12
C SER A 168 9.46 19.62 5.28
N ASP A 169 9.06 18.52 5.94
CA ASP A 169 8.15 18.60 7.10
C ASP A 169 8.86 19.16 8.33
N VAL A 170 10.14 18.80 8.53
CA VAL A 170 10.97 19.36 9.60
C VAL A 170 11.17 20.86 9.41
N VAL A 171 11.50 21.29 8.19
CA VAL A 171 11.66 22.70 7.85
C VAL A 171 10.36 23.45 8.12
N ALA A 172 9.23 22.93 7.63
CA ALA A 172 7.91 23.52 7.88
C ALA A 172 7.56 23.57 9.39
N ALA A 173 7.91 22.53 10.16
CA ALA A 173 7.67 22.51 11.61
C ALA A 173 8.47 23.58 12.35
N LEU A 174 9.74 23.79 12.01
CA LEU A 174 10.53 24.89 12.59
C LEU A 174 9.93 26.26 12.25
N SER A 175 9.52 26.46 10.99
CA SER A 175 8.83 27.68 10.56
C SER A 175 7.50 27.89 11.29
N CYS A 176 6.72 26.83 11.55
CA CYS A 176 5.50 26.89 12.35
C CYS A 176 5.77 27.42 13.76
N GLU A 177 6.87 27.01 14.39
CA GLU A 177 7.22 27.47 15.74
C GLU A 177 7.60 28.95 15.75
N VAL A 178 8.43 29.38 14.79
CA VAL A 178 8.83 30.78 14.63
C VAL A 178 7.62 31.68 14.41
N ALA A 179 6.74 31.31 13.47
CA ALA A 179 5.55 32.08 13.14
C ALA A 179 4.39 31.90 14.14
N ARG A 180 4.56 31.03 15.14
CA ARG A 180 3.53 30.72 16.16
C ARG A 180 2.21 30.24 15.54
N ALA A 181 2.32 29.46 14.46
CA ALA A 181 1.22 28.98 13.66
C ALA A 181 0.24 28.13 14.48
N ASP A 182 -1.04 28.13 14.11
CA ASP A 182 -2.05 27.26 14.70
C ASP A 182 -1.77 25.78 14.39
N ALA A 183 -1.55 24.98 15.43
CA ALA A 183 -1.27 23.55 15.27
C ALA A 183 -2.54 22.71 15.03
N ALA A 184 -3.74 23.27 15.23
CA ALA A 184 -5.00 22.57 15.01
C ALA A 184 -5.21 22.17 13.54
N VAL A 185 -4.53 22.85 12.60
CA VAL A 185 -4.56 22.51 11.16
C VAL A 185 -4.02 21.09 10.87
N PHE A 186 -3.30 20.49 11.82
CA PHE A 186 -2.78 19.12 11.72
C PHE A 186 -3.72 18.07 12.33
N ASP A 187 -4.89 18.47 12.85
CA ASP A 187 -5.94 17.58 13.39
C ASP A 187 -6.79 16.93 12.30
N ILE A 188 -6.15 16.09 11.49
CA ILE A 188 -6.79 15.38 10.38
C ILE A 188 -7.27 14.00 10.84
N SER A 189 -8.52 13.67 10.50
CA SER A 189 -9.12 12.37 10.79
C SER A 189 -8.35 11.22 10.13
N PRO A 190 -8.18 10.06 10.81
CA PRO A 190 -7.44 8.93 10.25
C PRO A 190 -8.03 8.44 8.92
N SER A 191 -7.19 8.22 7.92
CA SER A 191 -7.59 7.62 6.64
C SER A 191 -8.03 6.16 6.82
N GLY A 192 -9.08 5.74 6.10
CA GLY A 192 -9.57 4.35 6.09
C GLY A 192 -11.07 4.17 5.82
N ASP A 193 -11.85 5.25 5.94
CA ASP A 193 -13.27 5.33 5.58
C ASP A 193 -13.53 6.10 4.26
N GLY A 194 -12.47 6.64 3.64
CA GLY A 194 -12.56 7.45 2.42
C GLY A 194 -12.84 8.93 2.66
N LEU A 195 -12.85 9.40 3.92
CA LEU A 195 -13.12 10.81 4.26
C LEU A 195 -11.86 11.69 4.32
N SER A 196 -10.67 11.10 4.35
CA SER A 196 -9.40 11.83 4.36
C SER A 196 -8.35 11.19 3.46
N ILE A 197 -7.51 12.04 2.86
CA ILE A 197 -6.37 11.60 2.04
C ILE A 197 -5.28 11.09 2.98
N LYS A 198 -4.78 9.88 2.68
CA LYS A 198 -3.76 9.21 3.50
C LYS A 198 -2.50 10.06 3.66
N ASP A 199 -1.99 10.60 2.54
CA ASP A 199 -0.78 11.42 2.53
C ASP A 199 -0.89 12.67 3.41
N GLU A 200 -2.04 13.36 3.37
CA GLU A 200 -2.31 14.53 4.24
C GLU A 200 -2.39 14.13 5.71
N THR A 201 -3.06 13.01 6.00
CA THR A 201 -3.15 12.45 7.37
C THR A 201 -1.76 12.09 7.90
N ASP A 202 -0.91 11.52 7.05
CA ASP A 202 0.46 11.16 7.40
C ASP A 202 1.32 12.41 7.64
N VAL A 203 1.14 13.49 6.86
CA VAL A 203 1.78 14.80 7.12
C VAL A 203 1.32 15.37 8.45
N GLY A 204 0.01 15.43 8.71
CA GLY A 204 -0.52 15.95 9.98
C GLY A 204 -0.02 15.17 11.19
N GLY A 205 0.11 13.84 11.08
CA GLY A 205 0.70 12.99 12.10
C GLY A 205 2.18 13.29 12.35
N ASP A 206 2.98 13.44 11.29
CA ASP A 206 4.41 13.74 11.41
C ASP A 206 4.64 15.16 11.97
N MET A 207 3.86 16.16 11.56
CA MET A 207 3.90 17.53 12.09
C MET A 207 3.58 17.59 13.58
N LYS A 208 2.56 16.85 14.03
CA LYS A 208 2.23 16.72 15.46
C LYS A 208 3.36 16.09 16.27
N ALA A 209 4.02 15.07 15.72
CA ALA A 209 5.15 14.44 16.37
C ALA A 209 6.32 15.42 16.56
N LEU A 210 6.62 16.21 15.52
CA LEU A 210 7.68 17.22 15.55
C LEU A 210 7.40 18.35 16.54
N LEU A 211 6.17 18.88 16.53
CA LEU A 211 5.74 20.05 17.33
C LEU A 211 5.35 19.71 18.77
N PHE A 212 5.39 18.44 19.16
CA PHE A 212 4.88 18.01 20.45
C PHE A 212 5.60 18.67 21.62
N GLY A 213 4.80 19.20 22.57
CA GLY A 213 5.30 19.91 23.74
C GLY A 213 5.73 21.35 23.48
N SER A 214 5.59 21.86 22.25
CA SER A 214 5.85 23.26 21.92
C SER A 214 4.92 24.20 22.70
N LYS A 215 5.46 25.33 23.15
CA LYS A 215 4.71 26.45 23.74
C LYS A 215 4.71 27.68 22.83
N LEU A 216 5.18 27.52 21.59
CA LEU A 216 5.29 28.60 20.62
C LEU A 216 4.08 28.64 19.69
N VAL A 217 3.64 27.48 19.20
CA VAL A 217 2.48 27.30 18.31
C VAL A 217 1.12 27.59 18.98
N GLY A 218 0.09 27.84 18.18
CA GLY A 218 -1.30 28.04 18.62
C GLY A 218 -1.76 29.50 18.73
N GLN A 219 -1.11 30.46 18.05
CA GLN A 219 -1.41 31.90 18.20
C GLN A 219 -1.78 32.61 16.89
N SER A 220 -1.38 32.11 15.72
CA SER A 220 -1.54 32.81 14.42
C SER A 220 -2.16 31.93 13.34
N TYR A 221 -3.11 32.49 12.58
CA TYR A 221 -3.72 31.86 11.41
C TYR A 221 -3.17 32.51 10.13
N LEU A 222 -2.20 31.86 9.50
CA LEU A 222 -1.54 32.33 8.27
C LEU A 222 -1.71 31.24 7.20
N GLY A 223 -2.16 31.63 6.00
CA GLY A 223 -2.55 30.69 4.93
C GLY A 223 -1.45 29.69 4.54
N ALA A 224 -0.19 30.12 4.48
CA ALA A 224 0.93 29.24 4.14
C ALA A 224 1.19 28.11 5.14
N TYR A 225 0.62 28.16 6.35
CA TYR A 225 0.75 27.08 7.34
C TYR A 225 -0.47 26.15 7.34
N SER A 226 -1.67 26.67 7.04
CA SER A 226 -2.87 25.83 6.89
C SER A 226 -2.80 24.93 5.66
N ASP A 227 -2.05 25.33 4.63
CA ASP A 227 -1.91 24.57 3.38
C ASP A 227 -0.85 23.45 3.45
N ILE A 228 -0.08 23.35 4.55
CA ILE A 228 0.98 22.34 4.72
C ILE A 228 0.47 20.92 4.47
N PRO A 229 -0.62 20.44 5.09
CA PRO A 229 -1.07 19.06 4.89
C PRO A 229 -1.42 18.75 3.44
N ALA A 230 -2.13 19.65 2.75
CA ALA A 230 -2.57 19.47 1.38
C ALA A 230 -1.39 19.50 0.39
N VAL A 231 -0.50 20.51 0.51
CA VAL A 231 0.63 20.69 -0.41
C VAL A 231 1.69 19.62 -0.21
N HIS A 232 2.09 19.34 1.05
CA HIS A 232 3.05 18.27 1.35
C HIS A 232 2.45 16.88 1.08
N GLY A 233 1.14 16.70 1.30
CA GLY A 233 0.44 15.46 1.00
C GLY A 233 0.41 15.16 -0.51
N SER A 234 0.12 16.17 -1.34
CA SER A 234 0.19 16.07 -2.80
C SER A 234 1.60 15.69 -3.28
N PHE A 235 2.64 16.33 -2.73
CA PHE A 235 4.03 16.01 -3.02
C PHE A 235 4.40 14.57 -2.64
N ARG A 236 3.99 14.09 -1.45
CA ARG A 236 4.18 12.70 -1.03
C ARG A 236 3.46 11.71 -1.94
N GLY A 237 2.25 12.03 -2.38
CA GLY A 237 1.49 11.23 -3.33
C GLY A 237 2.20 11.10 -4.68
N ALA A 238 2.70 12.21 -5.22
CA ALA A 238 3.48 12.23 -6.46
C ALA A 238 4.78 11.42 -6.34
N LEU A 239 5.52 11.58 -5.24
CA LEU A 239 6.73 10.79 -4.99
C LEU A 239 6.45 9.30 -4.80
N ARG A 240 5.34 8.92 -4.15
CA ARG A 240 4.95 7.51 -4.00
C ARG A 240 4.75 6.83 -5.36
N SER A 241 4.15 7.54 -6.31
CA SER A 241 3.99 7.09 -7.69
C SER A 241 5.34 6.90 -8.38
N LEU A 242 6.25 7.89 -8.23
CA LEU A 242 7.62 7.80 -8.73
C LEU A 242 8.37 6.59 -8.16
N HIS A 243 8.32 6.39 -6.85
CA HIS A 243 9.02 5.31 -6.16
C HIS A 243 8.58 3.93 -6.65
N GLY A 244 7.26 3.71 -6.77
CA GLY A 244 6.71 2.47 -7.30
C GLY A 244 7.19 2.19 -8.72
N ARG A 245 7.23 3.23 -9.57
CA ARG A 245 7.71 3.13 -10.94
C ARG A 245 9.21 2.91 -11.03
N ALA A 246 10.04 3.68 -10.31
CA ALA A 246 11.49 3.53 -10.30
C ALA A 246 11.91 2.11 -9.90
N ARG A 247 11.31 1.58 -8.83
CA ARG A 247 11.60 0.23 -8.33
C ARG A 247 11.35 -0.86 -9.38
N VAL A 248 10.20 -0.79 -10.07
CA VAL A 248 9.81 -1.74 -11.12
C VAL A 248 10.67 -1.57 -12.36
N GLU A 249 10.84 -0.32 -12.81
CA GLU A 249 11.57 0.01 -14.02
C GLU A 249 13.05 -0.31 -13.90
N LEU A 250 13.66 -0.18 -12.72
CA LEU A 250 15.04 -0.63 -12.47
C LEU A 250 15.20 -2.15 -12.63
N ASN A 251 14.27 -2.93 -12.10
CA ASN A 251 14.42 -4.38 -11.94
C ASN A 251 13.61 -5.24 -12.92
N SER A 252 12.89 -4.62 -13.87
CA SER A 252 12.18 -5.33 -14.94
C SER A 252 13.14 -6.00 -15.93
N SER A 253 12.87 -7.25 -16.31
CA SER A 253 13.61 -7.95 -17.37
C SER A 253 13.20 -7.47 -18.76
N ILE A 254 14.13 -7.47 -19.71
CA ILE A 254 13.85 -7.26 -21.13
C ILE A 254 13.68 -8.64 -21.78
N ASN A 255 12.48 -8.91 -22.31
CA ASN A 255 12.11 -10.20 -22.89
C ASN A 255 12.25 -10.19 -24.42
N ALA A 256 13.30 -10.82 -24.96
CA ALA A 256 13.58 -10.85 -26.39
C ALA A 256 12.50 -11.60 -27.21
N ARG A 257 11.81 -12.57 -26.62
CA ARG A 257 10.78 -13.38 -27.32
C ARG A 257 9.53 -12.59 -27.73
N LYS A 258 9.28 -11.42 -27.11
CA LYS A 258 8.17 -10.50 -27.49
C LYS A 258 8.51 -9.62 -28.70
N ALA A 259 9.73 -9.68 -29.23
CA ALA A 259 10.21 -8.82 -30.33
C ALA A 259 9.72 -9.24 -31.72
N ALA A 260 9.11 -10.43 -31.87
CA ALA A 260 8.73 -10.97 -33.17
C ALA A 260 7.55 -10.24 -33.86
N THR A 261 6.89 -9.27 -33.20
CA THR A 261 5.59 -8.72 -33.67
C THR A 261 5.49 -7.20 -33.79
N GLY A 262 6.54 -6.38 -33.72
CA GLY A 262 6.35 -4.95 -34.01
C GLY A 262 7.51 -3.96 -33.77
N ALA A 263 7.36 -2.78 -34.38
CA ALA A 263 8.26 -1.63 -34.34
C ALA A 263 8.63 -1.17 -32.91
N VAL A 264 9.74 -0.43 -32.79
CA VAL A 264 10.15 0.24 -31.55
C VAL A 264 9.10 1.31 -31.22
N SER A 265 8.36 1.13 -30.13
CA SER A 265 7.37 2.10 -29.67
C SER A 265 7.94 2.94 -28.53
N HIS A 266 8.05 4.26 -28.71
CA HIS A 266 8.42 5.23 -27.66
C HIS A 266 7.35 5.38 -26.56
N SER A 267 6.32 4.53 -26.54
CA SER A 267 5.23 4.57 -25.56
C SER A 267 5.71 4.40 -24.12
N ARG A 268 6.78 3.63 -23.89
CA ARG A 268 7.38 3.45 -22.55
C ARG A 268 8.03 4.74 -22.05
N GLU A 269 8.81 5.41 -22.89
CA GLU A 269 9.48 6.67 -22.57
C GLU A 269 8.47 7.78 -22.30
N LYS A 270 7.45 7.92 -23.16
CA LYS A 270 6.34 8.85 -22.95
C LYS A 270 5.58 8.57 -21.66
N ALA A 271 5.38 7.29 -21.31
CA ALA A 271 4.74 6.91 -20.05
C ALA A 271 5.62 7.26 -18.82
N LEU A 272 6.95 7.10 -18.92
CA LEU A 272 7.88 7.51 -17.86
C LEU A 272 7.81 9.02 -17.64
N VAL A 273 7.86 9.82 -18.71
CA VAL A 273 7.73 11.28 -18.62
C VAL A 273 6.39 11.68 -18.00
N ALA A 274 5.28 11.11 -18.47
CA ALA A 274 3.95 11.41 -17.93
C ALA A 274 3.83 11.16 -16.42
N SER A 275 4.55 10.15 -15.90
CA SER A 275 4.51 9.80 -14.48
C SER A 275 5.19 10.82 -13.56
N VAL A 276 6.08 11.66 -14.09
CA VAL A 276 6.83 12.65 -13.30
C VAL A 276 6.30 14.08 -13.44
N LEU A 277 5.35 14.34 -14.35
CA LEU A 277 4.76 15.69 -14.49
C LEU A 277 4.06 16.20 -13.21
N PRO A 278 3.29 15.37 -12.46
CA PRO A 278 2.72 15.79 -11.18
C PRO A 278 3.80 16.22 -10.17
N LEU A 279 4.99 15.63 -10.27
CA LEU A 279 6.10 15.95 -9.39
C LEU A 279 6.60 17.38 -9.61
N ALA A 280 6.78 17.81 -10.86
CA ALA A 280 7.21 19.17 -11.19
C ALA A 280 6.26 20.22 -10.60
N LEU A 281 4.95 20.03 -10.78
CA LEU A 281 3.93 20.93 -10.24
C LEU A 281 3.88 20.90 -8.71
N SER A 282 3.96 19.71 -8.09
CA SER A 282 3.97 19.60 -6.64
C SER A 282 5.21 20.25 -6.01
N ILE A 283 6.39 20.15 -6.65
CA ILE A 283 7.62 20.82 -6.21
C ILE A 283 7.49 22.33 -6.34
N GLN A 284 6.86 22.83 -7.40
CA GLN A 284 6.57 24.26 -7.52
C GLN A 284 5.71 24.73 -6.34
N SER A 285 4.60 24.06 -6.05
CA SER A 285 3.74 24.41 -4.91
C SER A 285 4.47 24.32 -3.57
N MET A 286 5.29 23.29 -3.36
CA MET A 286 6.15 23.16 -2.18
C MET A 286 7.14 24.33 -2.05
N SER A 287 7.69 24.80 -3.16
CA SER A 287 8.65 25.91 -3.19
C SER A 287 7.97 27.26 -2.92
N GLU A 288 6.75 27.47 -3.47
CA GLU A 288 5.95 28.68 -3.24
C GLU A 288 5.53 28.81 -1.78
N ILE A 289 5.01 27.74 -1.17
CA ILE A 289 4.60 27.74 0.24
C ILE A 289 5.82 27.87 1.17
N SER A 290 6.96 27.25 0.82
CA SER A 290 8.22 27.38 1.55
C SER A 290 8.72 28.83 1.57
N LEU A 291 8.72 29.51 0.43
CA LEU A 291 9.08 30.94 0.34
C LEU A 291 8.12 31.82 1.15
N ALA A 292 6.82 31.54 1.11
CA ALA A 292 5.83 32.28 1.90
C ALA A 292 6.09 32.15 3.41
N ARG A 293 6.43 30.94 3.88
CA ARG A 293 6.83 30.70 5.29
C ARG A 293 8.15 31.38 5.63
N ALA A 294 9.14 31.34 4.74
CA ALA A 294 10.41 32.04 4.93
C ALA A 294 10.22 33.56 5.11
N LYS A 295 9.40 34.20 4.25
CA LYS A 295 9.00 35.61 4.37
C LYS A 295 8.30 35.89 5.70
N SER A 296 7.37 35.01 6.10
CA SER A 296 6.70 35.11 7.39
C SER A 296 7.64 34.97 8.58
N CYS A 297 8.68 34.13 8.50
CA CYS A 297 9.68 33.97 9.55
C CYS A 297 10.57 35.21 9.66
N ALA A 298 11.06 35.76 8.54
CA ALA A 298 11.82 36.99 8.56
C ALA A 298 11.00 38.19 9.09
N ALA A 299 9.69 38.22 8.82
CA ALA A 299 8.80 39.24 9.37
C ALA A 299 8.65 39.20 10.90
N SER A 300 9.07 38.11 11.56
CA SER A 300 9.03 37.98 13.03
C SER A 300 10.25 38.59 13.73
N LEU A 301 11.26 39.04 12.98
CA LEU A 301 12.42 39.76 13.51
C LEU A 301 12.00 41.13 14.07
N ASN A 302 12.37 41.42 15.31
CA ASN A 302 12.05 42.70 15.96
C ASN A 302 12.96 43.86 15.52
N ASP A 303 14.12 43.54 14.95
CA ASP A 303 15.13 44.52 14.53
C ASP A 303 14.99 44.81 13.03
N GLN A 304 14.80 46.09 12.69
CA GLN A 304 14.54 46.53 11.32
C GLN A 304 15.77 46.36 10.40
N GLU A 305 16.99 46.50 10.92
CA GLU A 305 18.22 46.29 10.15
C GLU A 305 18.40 44.80 9.83
N LEU A 306 18.19 43.93 10.83
CA LEU A 306 18.24 42.48 10.62
C LEU A 306 17.13 42.00 9.67
N GLN A 307 15.94 42.60 9.76
CA GLN A 307 14.84 42.32 8.85
C GLN A 307 15.17 42.71 7.40
N ASN A 308 15.81 43.86 7.18
CA ASN A 308 16.23 44.29 5.84
C ASN A 308 17.29 43.34 5.27
N LEU A 309 18.30 42.95 6.06
CA LEU A 309 19.32 41.99 5.63
C LEU A 309 18.73 40.61 5.32
N ALA A 310 17.79 40.13 6.15
CA ALA A 310 17.08 38.88 5.87
C ALA A 310 16.24 38.96 4.59
N ASN A 311 15.61 40.12 4.32
CA ASN A 311 14.85 40.35 3.09
C ASN A 311 15.75 40.37 1.85
N GLU A 312 16.96 40.94 1.92
CA GLU A 312 17.95 40.87 0.83
C GLU A 312 18.31 39.42 0.47
N GLU A 313 18.46 38.56 1.47
CA GLU A 313 18.70 37.13 1.26
C GLU A 313 17.46 36.38 0.73
N ILE A 314 16.26 36.76 1.17
CA ILE A 314 14.99 36.24 0.63
C ILE A 314 14.84 36.57 -0.85
N GLU A 315 15.28 37.75 -1.32
CA GLU A 315 15.23 38.10 -2.75
C GLU A 315 16.05 37.13 -3.61
N LYS A 316 17.16 36.59 -3.09
CA LYS A 316 17.91 35.51 -3.77
C LYS A 316 17.06 34.24 -3.89
N THR A 317 16.24 33.94 -2.89
CA THR A 317 15.30 32.81 -2.91
C THR A 317 14.13 33.06 -3.88
N CYS A 318 13.65 34.31 -4.00
CA CYS A 318 12.68 34.71 -5.02
C CYS A 318 13.23 34.44 -6.44
N ALA A 319 14.47 34.84 -6.72
CA ALA A 319 15.11 34.59 -8.01
C ALA A 319 15.25 33.08 -8.32
N LEU A 320 15.55 32.26 -7.30
CA LEU A 320 15.57 30.79 -7.45
C LEU A 320 14.19 30.22 -7.78
N LEU A 321 13.12 30.72 -7.14
CA LEU A 321 11.76 30.30 -7.41
C LEU A 321 11.31 30.70 -8.82
N ASP A 322 11.65 31.89 -9.28
CA ASP A 322 11.34 32.32 -10.65
C ASP A 322 12.04 31.46 -11.69
N ALA A 323 13.32 31.13 -11.47
CA ALA A 323 14.06 30.19 -12.31
C ALA A 323 13.42 28.78 -12.29
N LEU A 324 13.00 28.30 -11.12
CA LEU A 324 12.30 27.02 -10.97
C LEU A 324 10.98 27.01 -11.77
N LYS A 325 10.20 28.10 -11.73
CA LYS A 325 8.94 28.22 -12.51
C LYS A 325 9.18 28.19 -14.02
N VAL A 326 10.25 28.82 -14.49
CA VAL A 326 10.66 28.75 -15.90
C VAL A 326 10.97 27.30 -16.28
N GLU A 327 11.70 26.55 -15.46
CA GLU A 327 12.01 25.15 -15.73
C GLU A 327 10.77 24.25 -15.68
N VAL A 328 9.83 24.48 -14.75
CA VAL A 328 8.55 23.75 -14.73
C VAL A 328 7.79 23.98 -16.04
N LYS A 329 7.77 25.21 -16.54
CA LYS A 329 7.16 25.54 -17.83
C LYS A 329 7.85 24.78 -18.97
N LEU A 330 9.19 24.74 -18.99
CA LEU A 330 9.95 23.97 -19.98
C LEU A 330 9.69 22.46 -19.90
N VAL A 331 9.56 21.90 -18.70
CA VAL A 331 9.18 20.48 -18.51
C VAL A 331 7.82 20.20 -19.13
N LEU A 332 6.83 21.07 -18.88
CA LEU A 332 5.48 20.90 -19.42
C LEU A 332 5.48 21.05 -20.95
N GLU A 333 6.11 22.09 -21.49
CA GLU A 333 6.20 22.33 -22.94
C GLU A 333 6.92 21.18 -23.65
N ASN A 334 8.09 20.77 -23.15
CA ASN A 334 8.89 19.69 -23.73
C ASN A 334 8.23 18.31 -23.59
N SER A 335 7.35 18.11 -22.62
CA SER A 335 6.60 16.86 -22.47
C SER A 335 5.49 16.69 -23.51
N VAL A 336 5.03 17.80 -24.10
CA VAL A 336 3.96 17.83 -25.11
C VAL A 336 4.53 17.81 -26.53
N SER A 337 5.71 18.41 -26.74
CA SER A 337 6.43 18.32 -28.02
C SER A 337 7.13 16.97 -28.17
N ASP A 338 7.54 16.60 -29.39
CA ASP A 338 8.41 15.44 -29.64
C ASP A 338 9.88 15.73 -29.24
N SER A 339 10.08 16.46 -28.13
CA SER A 339 11.40 16.69 -27.54
C SER A 339 11.96 15.41 -26.92
N ASP A 340 13.29 15.37 -26.75
CA ASP A 340 13.96 14.25 -26.07
C ASP A 340 13.47 14.12 -24.62
N SER A 341 13.00 12.92 -24.25
CA SER A 341 12.51 12.61 -22.91
C SER A 341 13.60 12.76 -21.83
N ALA A 342 14.88 12.59 -22.18
CA ALA A 342 16.01 12.77 -21.27
C ALA A 342 16.14 14.24 -20.85
N VAL A 343 15.89 15.16 -21.79
CA VAL A 343 15.90 16.61 -21.52
C VAL A 343 14.80 16.99 -20.53
N VAL A 344 13.61 16.39 -20.63
CA VAL A 344 12.52 16.63 -19.67
C VAL A 344 12.91 16.21 -18.26
N LEU A 345 13.51 15.02 -18.11
CA LEU A 345 13.96 14.53 -16.80
C LEU A 345 15.15 15.32 -16.24
N HIS A 346 16.05 15.81 -17.10
CA HIS A 346 17.14 16.68 -16.71
C HIS A 346 16.63 18.01 -16.13
N TYR A 347 15.68 18.68 -16.80
CA TYR A 347 15.06 19.89 -16.23
C TYR A 347 14.35 19.60 -14.91
N LEU A 348 13.73 18.43 -14.77
CA LEU A 348 13.15 18.03 -13.49
C LEU A 348 14.22 17.85 -12.41
N TYR A 349 15.37 17.28 -12.73
CA TYR A 349 16.50 17.20 -11.80
C TYR A 349 16.97 18.60 -11.37
N GLU A 350 17.10 19.54 -12.30
CA GLU A 350 17.42 20.94 -11.99
C GLU A 350 16.38 21.62 -11.08
N ILE A 351 15.09 21.33 -11.27
CA ILE A 351 14.01 21.78 -10.38
C ILE A 351 14.21 21.23 -8.96
N VAL A 352 14.56 19.93 -8.81
CA VAL A 352 14.84 19.33 -7.50
C VAL A 352 16.03 20.02 -6.81
N MET A 353 17.08 20.34 -7.55
CA MET A 353 18.26 21.01 -7.02
C MET A 353 17.94 22.43 -6.54
N LYS A 354 17.07 23.15 -7.23
CA LYS A 354 16.58 24.48 -6.79
C LYS A 354 15.65 24.37 -5.59
N PHE A 355 14.74 23.39 -5.59
CA PHE A 355 13.85 23.13 -4.46
C PHE A 355 14.62 22.85 -3.16
N ARG A 356 15.69 22.03 -3.24
CA ARG A 356 16.59 21.78 -2.11
C ARG A 356 17.16 23.08 -1.52
N LYS A 357 17.62 24.00 -2.38
CA LYS A 357 18.15 25.30 -1.95
C LYS A 357 17.07 26.16 -1.31
N ILE A 358 15.85 26.17 -1.84
CA ILE A 358 14.72 26.92 -1.27
C ILE A 358 14.38 26.41 0.14
N LEU A 359 14.31 25.08 0.35
CA LEU A 359 14.10 24.51 1.68
C LEU A 359 15.24 24.87 2.65
N ALA A 360 16.48 24.84 2.18
CA ALA A 360 17.64 25.21 2.98
C ALA A 360 17.61 26.68 3.42
N TRP A 361 17.14 27.57 2.54
CA TRP A 361 16.90 28.98 2.86
C TRP A 361 15.82 29.18 3.92
N GLU A 362 14.67 28.53 3.77
CA GLU A 362 13.60 28.58 4.77
C GLU A 362 14.13 28.11 6.13
N MET A 363 14.85 26.99 6.17
CA MET A 363 15.42 26.47 7.40
C MET A 363 16.46 27.40 8.01
N ALA A 364 17.35 27.98 7.20
CA ALA A 364 18.35 28.93 7.67
C ALA A 364 17.70 30.13 8.37
N ILE A 365 16.66 30.71 7.77
CA ILE A 365 15.91 31.84 8.33
C ILE A 365 15.22 31.43 9.63
N ALA A 366 14.50 30.30 9.65
CA ALA A 366 13.81 29.84 10.84
C ALA A 366 14.79 29.56 11.99
N MET A 367 15.92 28.89 11.71
CA MET A 367 16.95 28.61 12.71
C MET A 367 17.63 29.88 13.21
N TYR A 368 17.90 30.85 12.33
CA TYR A 368 18.47 32.14 12.71
C TYR A 368 17.55 32.90 13.68
N VAL A 369 16.24 32.97 13.37
CA VAL A 369 15.26 33.61 14.25
C VAL A 369 15.23 32.92 15.63
N ILE A 370 15.28 31.58 15.66
CA ILE A 370 15.36 30.81 16.92
C ILE A 370 16.64 31.14 17.70
N GLU A 371 17.77 31.33 17.02
CA GLU A 371 19.04 31.64 17.66
C GLU A 371 19.08 33.08 18.21
N ILE A 372 18.41 34.05 17.60
CA ILE A 372 18.44 35.43 18.14
C ILE A 372 17.31 35.76 19.12
N ASP A 373 16.20 35.01 19.10
CA ASP A 373 15.07 35.27 20.01
C ASP A 373 15.34 34.72 21.42
N ASP A 374 15.78 35.60 22.32
CA ASP A 374 16.05 35.28 23.72
C ASP A 374 14.84 34.75 24.50
N SER A 375 13.61 34.99 24.01
CA SER A 375 12.39 34.47 24.61
C SER A 375 12.20 32.97 24.37
N ILE A 376 12.94 32.39 23.42
CA ILE A 376 12.93 30.96 23.10
C ILE A 376 13.97 30.23 23.95
N GLY A 377 13.52 29.15 24.60
CA GLY A 377 14.36 28.26 25.39
C GLY A 377 15.16 27.37 24.46
N LYS A 378 16.44 27.72 24.25
CA LYS A 378 17.37 26.89 23.50
C LYS A 378 17.78 25.67 24.34
N PRO A 379 17.77 24.44 23.79
CA PRO A 379 18.17 23.25 24.53
C PRO A 379 19.64 23.36 24.98
N GLU A 380 19.90 23.23 26.29
CA GLU A 380 21.25 23.24 26.85
C GLU A 380 22.03 21.96 26.44
N LEU A 381 23.32 22.13 26.14
CA LEU A 381 24.23 21.05 25.79
C LEU A 381 24.50 20.16 27.02
N GLY A 382 23.78 19.03 27.17
CA GLY A 382 24.25 17.97 28.07
C GLY A 382 23.25 17.06 28.77
N GLU A 383 21.93 17.24 28.68
CA GLU A 383 21.00 16.31 29.35
C GLU A 383 20.52 15.20 28.40
N GLN A 384 21.27 14.08 28.39
CA GLN A 384 20.68 12.79 28.04
C GLN A 384 19.63 12.43 29.10
N GLY A 385 18.47 12.00 28.62
CA GLY A 385 17.27 11.74 29.40
C GLY A 385 17.53 10.94 30.68
N GLY A 386 17.15 11.54 31.81
CA GLY A 386 17.04 10.89 33.10
C GLY A 386 15.94 11.56 33.90
N THR A 387 14.78 10.91 33.97
CA THR A 387 13.66 11.31 34.83
C THR A 387 14.13 11.35 36.29
N LYS A 388 14.29 12.54 36.87
CA LYS A 388 14.36 12.73 38.32
C LYS A 388 13.40 13.83 38.76
N LEU A 389 12.26 13.39 39.30
CA LEU A 389 11.45 14.16 40.23
C LEU A 389 12.26 14.35 41.52
N GLY A 390 12.56 15.60 41.89
CA GLY A 390 13.34 15.90 43.09
C GLY A 390 13.24 17.37 43.52
N VAL A 391 12.22 17.65 44.33
CA VAL A 391 12.14 18.61 45.45
C VAL A 391 12.88 19.94 45.33
N GLU A 392 12.08 21.02 45.22
CA GLU A 392 12.49 22.41 45.43
C GLU A 392 13.10 22.64 46.82
N ASN A 393 14.18 23.43 46.88
CA ASN A 393 14.41 24.35 47.98
C ASN A 393 15.08 25.63 47.44
N GLY A 394 14.52 26.77 47.84
CA GLY A 394 14.59 28.02 47.11
C GLY A 394 15.84 28.88 47.28
N LYS A 395 15.89 29.94 46.48
CA LYS A 395 16.43 31.26 46.81
C LYS A 395 15.95 32.31 45.79
N LEU A 396 15.49 33.45 46.32
CA LEU A 396 15.03 34.62 45.58
C LEU A 396 16.14 35.23 44.69
N GLY A 397 15.76 35.67 43.48
CA GLY A 397 16.57 36.60 42.68
C GLY A 397 16.13 36.70 41.21
N LYS A 398 15.46 37.81 40.86
CA LYS A 398 15.00 38.25 39.52
C LYS A 398 13.96 37.35 38.83
N GLU A 399 12.76 37.90 38.57
CA GLU A 399 11.80 37.33 37.61
C GLU A 399 12.44 37.27 36.21
N LYS A 400 13.15 36.17 35.91
CA LYS A 400 13.45 35.80 34.52
C LYS A 400 12.14 35.40 33.87
N LYS A 401 11.66 36.16 32.86
CA LYS A 401 10.56 35.73 31.99
C LYS A 401 10.81 34.27 31.58
N LYS A 402 9.85 33.39 31.87
CA LYS A 402 9.95 31.95 31.57
C LYS A 402 10.01 31.77 30.06
N LYS A 403 11.15 31.30 29.53
CA LYS A 403 11.35 31.09 28.10
C LYS A 403 10.33 30.09 27.54
N LYS A 404 9.82 30.34 26.35
CA LYS A 404 8.91 29.42 25.63
C LYS A 404 9.73 28.27 25.04
N THR A 405 9.25 27.04 25.17
CA THR A 405 9.96 25.84 24.71
C THR A 405 9.55 25.47 23.29
N LEU A 406 10.52 25.08 22.48
CA LEU A 406 10.31 24.44 21.18
C LEU A 406 9.65 23.06 21.37
N GLY A 407 9.10 22.51 20.29
CA GLY A 407 8.66 21.13 20.20
C GLY A 407 9.82 20.18 20.48
N ARG A 408 9.55 19.00 21.07
CA ARG A 408 10.62 18.03 21.39
C ARG A 408 11.35 17.57 20.13
N GLY A 409 10.60 17.27 19.07
CA GLY A 409 11.15 16.79 17.81
C GLY A 409 11.99 17.87 17.11
N THR A 410 11.43 19.06 16.94
CA THR A 410 12.14 20.22 16.37
C THR A 410 13.37 20.61 17.19
N SER A 411 13.31 20.57 18.52
CA SER A 411 14.46 20.84 19.41
C SER A 411 15.63 19.90 19.16
N ILE A 412 15.36 18.59 19.07
CA ILE A 412 16.39 17.57 18.83
C ILE A 412 17.05 17.79 17.47
N ILE A 413 16.25 18.00 16.42
CA ILE A 413 16.78 18.20 15.07
C ILE A 413 17.58 19.50 14.98
N TRP A 414 17.06 20.59 15.53
CA TRP A 414 17.76 21.87 15.61
C TRP A 414 19.13 21.70 16.29
N GLN A 415 19.18 21.01 17.44
CA GLN A 415 20.42 20.79 18.17
C GLN A 415 21.44 19.96 17.39
N ILE A 416 21.01 18.90 16.69
CA ILE A 416 21.87 18.05 15.88
C ILE A 416 22.54 18.87 14.75
N ILE A 417 21.77 19.73 14.08
CA ILE A 417 22.27 20.56 12.98
C ILE A 417 23.20 21.66 13.49
N VAL A 418 22.81 22.37 14.56
CA VAL A 418 23.64 23.41 15.17
C VAL A 418 24.98 22.84 15.66
N ASN A 419 24.96 21.67 16.30
CA ASN A 419 26.19 21.00 16.74
C ASN A 419 27.10 20.66 15.56
N ARG A 420 26.51 20.18 14.45
CA ARG A 420 27.26 19.90 13.23
C ARG A 420 27.91 21.16 12.65
N MET A 421 27.16 22.24 12.50
CA MET A 421 27.67 23.52 12.00
C MET A 421 28.80 24.09 12.88
N ARG A 422 28.64 24.02 14.21
CA ARG A 422 29.70 24.48 15.14
C ARG A 422 30.97 23.66 15.05
N SER A 423 30.86 22.35 14.78
CA SER A 423 32.03 21.46 14.65
C SER A 423 32.87 21.73 13.40
N GLU A 424 32.30 22.39 12.39
CA GLU A 424 32.97 22.72 11.12
C GLU A 424 33.70 24.09 11.16
N GLY A 425 33.64 24.82 12.29
CA GLY A 425 34.66 25.80 12.69
C GLY A 425 34.58 27.23 12.15
N GLU A 426 33.64 27.59 11.26
CA GLU A 426 33.68 28.92 10.58
C GLU A 426 32.37 29.75 10.62
N ILE A 427 31.29 29.26 11.24
CA ILE A 427 29.97 29.91 11.14
C ILE A 427 29.57 30.58 12.48
N HIS A 428 29.49 31.92 12.48
CA HIS A 428 28.94 32.71 13.59
C HIS A 428 27.40 32.68 13.57
N LEU A 429 26.81 31.96 14.52
CA LEU A 429 25.36 31.67 14.48
C LEU A 429 24.45 32.88 14.83
N ASP A 430 25.02 33.99 15.26
CA ASP A 430 24.34 35.21 15.69
C ASP A 430 24.37 36.32 14.63
N ASN A 431 25.11 36.14 13.52
CA ASN A 431 25.30 37.17 12.51
C ASN A 431 24.48 36.91 11.23
N VAL A 432 23.49 37.78 10.91
CA VAL A 432 22.70 37.70 9.66
C VAL A 432 23.57 37.66 8.41
N ALA A 433 24.73 38.32 8.41
CA ALA A 433 25.61 38.32 7.24
C ALA A 433 26.11 36.91 6.85
N THR A 434 26.00 35.94 7.76
CA THR A 434 26.34 34.53 7.50
C THR A 434 25.14 33.69 7.05
N LEU A 435 23.92 34.24 7.00
CA LEU A 435 22.70 33.50 6.65
C LEU A 435 22.81 32.80 5.29
N GLY A 436 23.47 33.43 4.32
CA GLY A 436 23.77 32.81 3.03
C GLY A 436 24.73 31.62 3.11
N GLN A 437 25.69 31.65 4.03
CA GLN A 437 26.57 30.50 4.29
C GLN A 437 25.79 29.35 4.94
N TRP A 438 24.85 29.65 5.85
CA TRP A 438 24.01 28.60 6.46
C TRP A 438 23.13 27.93 5.43
N ALA A 439 22.47 28.71 4.57
CA ALA A 439 21.61 28.16 3.52
C ALA A 439 22.41 27.27 2.55
N GLN A 440 23.65 27.67 2.20
CA GLN A 440 24.55 26.84 1.40
C GLN A 440 24.93 25.54 2.13
N GLN A 441 25.29 25.62 3.41
CA GLN A 441 25.68 24.44 4.19
C GLN A 441 24.51 23.48 4.42
N LEU A 442 23.32 24.00 4.72
CA LEU A 442 22.09 23.21 4.85
C LEU A 442 21.73 22.52 3.53
N ALA A 443 21.91 23.20 2.39
CA ALA A 443 21.68 22.60 1.09
C ALA A 443 22.63 21.42 0.81
N LEU A 444 23.84 21.41 1.38
CA LEU A 444 24.76 20.26 1.36
C LEU A 444 24.30 19.15 2.29
N TYR A 445 23.90 19.47 3.52
CA TYR A 445 23.36 18.48 4.48
C TYR A 445 22.08 17.81 3.97
N PHE A 446 21.33 18.45 3.09
CA PHE A 446 20.12 17.90 2.46
C PHE A 446 20.43 17.01 1.24
N ASP A 447 21.68 17.00 0.78
CA ASP A 447 22.15 16.13 -0.29
C ASP A 447 22.27 14.69 0.21
N PRO A 448 21.69 13.67 -0.46
CA PRO A 448 21.87 12.28 -0.06
C PRO A 448 23.33 11.80 -0.09
N GLN A 449 24.24 12.53 -0.75
CA GLN A 449 25.67 12.27 -0.72
C GLN A 449 26.30 12.55 0.64
N ASP A 450 25.76 13.51 1.40
CA ASP A 450 26.36 13.93 2.66
C ASP A 450 26.12 12.87 3.76
N ALA A 451 27.18 12.43 4.43
CA ALA A 451 27.10 11.41 5.47
C ALA A 451 26.21 11.84 6.66
N PHE A 452 26.10 13.15 6.91
CA PHE A 452 25.21 13.70 7.92
C PHE A 452 23.73 13.54 7.55
N ASN A 453 23.38 13.57 6.25
CA ASN A 453 22.01 13.40 5.78
C ASN A 453 21.39 12.09 6.29
N GLY A 454 22.11 10.98 6.15
CA GLY A 454 21.63 9.68 6.61
C GLY A 454 21.36 9.64 8.12
N THR A 455 22.25 10.26 8.90
CA THR A 455 22.10 10.37 10.37
C THR A 455 20.87 11.22 10.73
N LEU A 456 20.69 12.34 10.02
CA LEU A 456 19.57 13.25 10.21
C LEU A 456 18.24 12.56 9.88
N LEU A 457 18.14 11.88 8.74
CA LEU A 457 16.93 11.15 8.31
C LEU A 457 16.58 10.01 9.26
N GLU A 458 17.55 9.25 9.76
CA GLU A 458 17.32 8.21 10.77
C GLU A 458 16.73 8.82 12.05
N LYS A 459 17.24 9.97 12.49
CA LYS A 459 16.68 10.64 13.68
C LYS A 459 15.29 11.19 13.45
N ILE A 460 15.02 11.79 12.29
CA ILE A 460 13.68 12.25 11.92
C ILE A 460 12.70 11.08 11.96
N LYS A 461 13.08 9.94 11.38
CA LYS A 461 12.29 8.71 11.38
C LYS A 461 11.95 8.26 12.81
N GLU A 462 12.94 8.20 13.71
CA GLU A 462 12.74 7.86 15.12
C GLU A 462 11.71 8.76 15.80
N ILE A 463 11.76 10.07 15.53
CA ILE A 463 10.84 11.06 16.11
C ILE A 463 9.40 10.85 15.59
N VAL A 464 9.22 10.78 14.27
CA VAL A 464 7.86 10.70 13.66
C VAL A 464 7.20 9.34 13.82
N GLU A 465 7.99 8.27 13.99
CA GLU A 465 7.49 6.92 14.29
C GLU A 465 7.30 6.68 15.80
N SER A 466 7.69 7.63 16.66
CA SER A 466 7.50 7.50 18.10
C SER A 466 6.00 7.45 18.47
N ASN A 467 5.63 6.43 19.24
CA ASN A 467 4.24 6.20 19.64
C ASN A 467 3.76 7.12 20.78
N GLU A 468 4.62 7.99 21.34
CA GLU A 468 4.28 8.84 22.49
C GLU A 468 3.11 9.79 22.21
N ILE A 469 2.90 10.16 20.93
CA ILE A 469 1.98 11.23 20.52
C ILE A 469 0.94 10.70 19.52
N ARG A 470 1.31 9.70 18.71
CA ARG A 470 0.56 9.33 17.52
C ARG A 470 -0.75 8.58 17.81
N ARG A 471 -0.86 7.79 18.90
CA ARG A 471 -2.06 6.98 19.18
C ARG A 471 -2.24 6.66 20.67
N LEU A 472 -3.44 6.94 21.22
CA LEU A 472 -3.95 6.17 22.36
C LEU A 472 -3.95 4.68 21.97
N PRO A 473 -3.39 3.78 22.80
CA PRO A 473 -3.45 2.35 22.53
C PRO A 473 -4.89 1.91 22.34
N LYS A 474 -5.24 1.55 21.11
CA LYS A 474 -6.60 1.20 20.72
C LYS A 474 -6.56 0.07 19.69
N ILE A 475 -7.42 -0.91 19.89
CA ILE A 475 -7.64 -1.99 18.94
C ILE A 475 -8.40 -1.51 17.70
N PRO A 476 -8.16 -2.09 16.51
CA PRO A 476 -8.93 -1.76 15.31
C PRO A 476 -10.45 -1.90 15.53
N LYS A 477 -11.23 -1.03 14.87
CA LYS A 477 -12.70 -0.99 15.02
C LYS A 477 -13.30 -2.37 14.72
N GLY A 478 -14.09 -2.90 15.64
CA GLY A 478 -14.76 -4.20 15.48
C GLY A 478 -13.87 -5.41 15.74
N THR A 479 -12.69 -5.24 16.36
CA THR A 479 -11.82 -6.33 16.85
C THR A 479 -11.80 -6.35 18.38
N ARG A 480 -11.33 -7.44 18.99
CA ARG A 480 -11.32 -7.63 20.46
C ARG A 480 -10.14 -8.46 20.92
N ASP A 481 -9.56 -8.07 22.05
CA ASP A 481 -8.69 -8.94 22.83
C ASP A 481 -9.52 -9.94 23.65
N PHE A 482 -8.95 -11.13 23.86
CA PHE A 482 -9.55 -12.18 24.69
C PHE A 482 -8.72 -12.36 25.95
N GLY A 483 -9.24 -11.92 27.09
CA GLY A 483 -8.60 -12.08 28.40
C GLY A 483 -8.76 -13.49 28.98
N LYS A 484 -8.23 -13.72 30.18
CA LYS A 484 -8.20 -15.04 30.86
C LYS A 484 -9.53 -15.81 30.81
N ASP A 485 -10.62 -15.20 31.25
CA ASP A 485 -11.92 -15.89 31.35
C ASP A 485 -12.51 -16.21 29.97
N GLN A 486 -12.35 -15.29 29.01
CA GLN A 486 -12.81 -15.48 27.64
C GLN A 486 -11.99 -16.54 26.91
N MET A 487 -10.68 -16.61 27.17
CA MET A 487 -9.79 -17.65 26.67
C MET A 487 -10.18 -19.03 27.18
N ALA A 488 -10.43 -19.17 28.48
CA ALA A 488 -10.87 -20.45 29.07
C ALA A 488 -12.17 -20.97 28.45
N ILE A 489 -13.14 -20.09 28.20
CA ILE A 489 -14.39 -20.44 27.50
C ILE A 489 -14.11 -20.85 26.06
N ARG A 490 -13.26 -20.09 25.35
CA ARG A 490 -12.90 -20.37 23.94
C ARG A 490 -12.19 -21.70 23.79
N GLU A 491 -11.22 -22.00 24.63
CA GLU A 491 -10.49 -23.28 24.63
C GLU A 491 -11.41 -24.46 24.88
N ARG A 492 -12.34 -24.33 25.85
CA ARG A 492 -13.36 -25.36 26.09
C ARG A 492 -14.24 -25.58 24.87
N ALA A 493 -14.76 -24.50 24.28
CA ALA A 493 -15.60 -24.59 23.08
C ALA A 493 -14.85 -25.24 21.91
N PHE A 494 -13.62 -24.80 21.62
CA PHE A 494 -12.80 -25.37 20.55
C PHE A 494 -12.44 -26.84 20.80
N SER A 495 -12.22 -27.24 22.05
CA SER A 495 -11.96 -28.64 22.39
C SER A 495 -13.17 -29.52 22.06
N ILE A 496 -14.38 -29.10 22.43
CA ILE A 496 -15.63 -29.82 22.11
C ILE A 496 -15.82 -29.90 20.59
N ILE A 497 -15.71 -28.77 19.90
CA ILE A 497 -15.88 -28.67 18.45
C ILE A 497 -14.88 -29.58 17.73
N THR A 498 -13.59 -29.49 18.08
CA THR A 498 -12.52 -30.31 17.49
C THR A 498 -12.75 -31.79 17.75
N SER A 499 -13.22 -32.15 18.96
CA SER A 499 -13.51 -33.55 19.30
C SER A 499 -14.63 -34.13 18.44
N VAL A 500 -15.69 -33.35 18.18
CA VAL A 500 -16.78 -33.78 17.29
C VAL A 500 -16.27 -33.91 15.85
N PHE A 501 -15.57 -32.91 15.32
CA PHE A 501 -15.03 -32.97 13.95
C PHE A 501 -14.11 -34.19 13.73
N LYS A 502 -13.22 -34.49 14.68
CA LYS A 502 -12.36 -35.67 14.60
C LYS A 502 -13.12 -36.99 14.72
N MET A 503 -14.20 -37.02 15.50
CA MET A 503 -15.07 -38.21 15.63
C MET A 503 -15.71 -38.59 14.29
N HIS A 504 -16.00 -37.60 13.44
CA HIS A 504 -16.52 -37.78 12.07
C HIS A 504 -15.41 -37.90 11.01
N GLY A 505 -14.17 -38.15 11.43
CA GLY A 505 -13.05 -38.44 10.52
C GLY A 505 -12.49 -37.22 9.76
N ALA A 506 -12.85 -36.00 10.15
CA ALA A 506 -12.31 -34.80 9.52
C ALA A 506 -10.85 -34.55 9.94
N VAL A 507 -10.01 -34.21 8.96
CA VAL A 507 -8.60 -33.85 9.19
C VAL A 507 -8.43 -32.33 9.31
N ALA A 508 -7.48 -31.89 10.14
CA ALA A 508 -7.21 -30.47 10.31
C ALA A 508 -6.55 -29.88 9.05
N LEU A 509 -7.00 -28.70 8.63
CA LEU A 509 -6.34 -27.86 7.63
C LEU A 509 -6.16 -26.46 8.21
N ASP A 510 -5.02 -25.83 7.91
CA ASP A 510 -4.87 -24.38 8.08
C ASP A 510 -4.33 -23.77 6.79
N THR A 511 -4.80 -22.58 6.48
CA THR A 511 -4.46 -21.82 5.28
C THR A 511 -3.90 -20.46 5.70
N PRO A 512 -3.13 -19.79 4.83
CA PRO A 512 -2.67 -18.43 5.10
C PRO A 512 -3.83 -17.48 5.47
N VAL A 513 -3.54 -16.47 6.28
CA VAL A 513 -4.54 -15.49 6.72
C VAL A 513 -5.00 -14.55 5.59
N PHE A 514 -4.17 -14.41 4.55
CA PHE A 514 -4.48 -13.67 3.33
C PHE A 514 -4.33 -14.59 2.12
N GLU A 515 -5.14 -14.33 1.11
CA GLU A 515 -5.11 -14.98 -0.20
C GLU A 515 -4.76 -13.93 -1.27
N LEU A 516 -4.40 -14.39 -2.47
CA LEU A 516 -4.33 -13.47 -3.62
C LEU A 516 -5.71 -12.83 -3.81
N ARG A 517 -5.74 -11.51 -4.04
CA ARG A 517 -6.99 -10.74 -4.16
C ARG A 517 -7.94 -11.37 -5.20
N GLU A 518 -7.38 -11.81 -6.32
CA GLU A 518 -8.14 -12.48 -7.40
C GLU A 518 -8.79 -13.80 -6.99
N THR A 519 -8.25 -14.51 -5.98
CA THR A 519 -8.85 -15.74 -5.44
C THR A 519 -10.19 -15.45 -4.77
N LEU A 520 -10.32 -14.28 -4.11
CA LEU A 520 -11.50 -13.89 -3.35
C LEU A 520 -12.53 -13.10 -4.19
N MET A 521 -12.10 -12.44 -5.26
CA MET A 521 -12.96 -11.58 -6.06
C MET A 521 -14.03 -12.38 -6.83
N GLY A 522 -15.25 -11.85 -6.84
CA GLY A 522 -16.37 -12.42 -7.60
C GLY A 522 -16.98 -13.70 -7.00
N LYS A 523 -16.60 -14.07 -5.77
CA LYS A 523 -17.13 -15.26 -5.07
C LYS A 523 -18.27 -14.95 -4.10
N TYR A 524 -18.26 -13.76 -3.50
CA TYR A 524 -19.18 -13.39 -2.42
C TYR A 524 -20.31 -12.45 -2.85
N GLY A 525 -20.56 -12.29 -4.15
CA GLY A 525 -21.57 -11.34 -4.64
C GLY A 525 -21.31 -9.91 -4.16
N GLU A 526 -22.36 -9.24 -3.67
CA GLU A 526 -22.31 -7.86 -3.14
C GLU A 526 -21.35 -7.71 -1.95
N ASP A 527 -21.16 -8.78 -1.16
CA ASP A 527 -20.29 -8.80 0.01
C ASP A 527 -18.80 -8.74 -0.33
N SER A 528 -18.43 -8.93 -1.60
CA SER A 528 -17.04 -8.76 -2.07
C SER A 528 -16.48 -7.36 -1.76
N LYS A 529 -17.34 -6.35 -1.62
CA LYS A 529 -16.96 -4.97 -1.23
C LYS A 529 -16.46 -4.87 0.22
N LEU A 530 -16.75 -5.88 1.05
CA LEU A 530 -16.42 -5.91 2.46
C LEU A 530 -15.09 -6.62 2.74
N ILE A 531 -14.32 -7.00 1.71
CA ILE A 531 -13.01 -7.61 1.84
C ILE A 531 -11.98 -6.58 2.35
N TYR A 532 -11.06 -7.04 3.20
CA TYR A 532 -9.90 -6.27 3.65
C TYR A 532 -8.72 -6.49 2.70
N ASP A 533 -8.37 -5.48 1.91
CA ASP A 533 -7.18 -5.50 1.05
C ASP A 533 -5.92 -5.13 1.86
N LEU A 534 -4.81 -5.82 1.59
CA LEU A 534 -3.49 -5.41 2.09
C LEU A 534 -2.99 -4.23 1.26
N ALA A 535 -2.16 -3.40 1.88
CA ALA A 535 -1.54 -2.28 1.17
C ALA A 535 -0.63 -2.79 0.06
N ASP A 536 -0.70 -2.18 -1.11
CA ASP A 536 0.22 -2.46 -2.21
C ASP A 536 1.64 -2.02 -1.82
N GLN A 537 2.54 -2.99 -1.76
CA GLN A 537 3.97 -2.82 -1.50
C GLN A 537 4.81 -3.18 -2.75
N GLY A 538 4.15 -3.13 -3.92
CA GLY A 538 4.62 -3.46 -5.26
C GLY A 538 4.88 -4.94 -5.52
N GLY A 539 4.34 -5.81 -4.66
CA GLY A 539 4.35 -7.26 -4.82
C GLY A 539 2.98 -7.77 -5.28
N GLU A 540 2.62 -8.98 -4.86
CA GLU A 540 1.31 -9.56 -5.13
C GLU A 540 0.21 -8.82 -4.37
N LEU A 541 -0.90 -8.53 -5.04
CA LEU A 541 -2.08 -7.96 -4.40
C LEU A 541 -2.78 -9.03 -3.58
N CYS A 542 -2.77 -8.86 -2.26
CA CYS A 542 -3.33 -9.81 -1.32
C CYS A 542 -4.50 -9.19 -0.55
N SER A 543 -5.40 -10.04 -0.07
CA SER A 543 -6.54 -9.65 0.74
C SER A 543 -6.74 -10.66 1.89
N LEU A 544 -7.16 -10.19 3.06
CA LEU A 544 -7.49 -11.07 4.17
C LEU A 544 -8.68 -11.96 3.79
N ARG A 545 -8.64 -13.23 4.20
CA ARG A 545 -9.71 -14.19 3.91
C ARG A 545 -11.04 -13.75 4.53
N TYR A 546 -12.09 -13.77 3.71
CA TYR A 546 -13.46 -13.39 4.09
C TYR A 546 -14.20 -14.52 4.81
N ASP A 547 -13.94 -15.76 4.40
CA ASP A 547 -14.36 -17.03 5.01
C ASP A 547 -13.24 -18.09 4.92
N LEU A 548 -13.55 -19.35 5.26
CA LEU A 548 -12.63 -20.49 5.11
C LEU A 548 -12.98 -21.39 3.90
N THR A 549 -14.17 -21.25 3.33
CA THR A 549 -14.68 -22.04 2.20
C THR A 549 -13.93 -21.75 0.90
N VAL A 550 -13.71 -20.49 0.53
CA VAL A 550 -12.99 -20.15 -0.70
C VAL A 550 -11.49 -20.54 -0.60
N PRO A 551 -10.77 -20.28 0.51
CA PRO A 551 -9.45 -20.85 0.73
C PRO A 551 -9.41 -22.38 0.62
N PHE A 552 -10.44 -23.08 1.09
CA PHE A 552 -10.53 -24.53 0.97
C PHE A 552 -10.71 -24.97 -0.49
N ALA A 553 -11.61 -24.34 -1.25
CA ALA A 553 -11.79 -24.63 -2.68
C ALA A 553 -10.49 -24.42 -3.47
N ARG A 554 -9.77 -23.31 -3.22
CA ARG A 554 -8.45 -23.07 -3.79
C ARG A 554 -7.47 -24.18 -3.40
N TYR A 555 -7.48 -24.64 -2.15
CA TYR A 555 -6.61 -25.73 -1.69
C TYR A 555 -6.86 -27.03 -2.43
N VAL A 556 -8.13 -27.41 -2.58
CA VAL A 556 -8.53 -28.61 -3.32
C VAL A 556 -8.11 -28.52 -4.78
N ALA A 557 -8.41 -27.40 -5.45
CA ALA A 557 -8.09 -27.20 -6.86
C ALA A 557 -6.58 -27.16 -7.12
N MET A 558 -5.82 -26.37 -6.35
CA MET A 558 -4.37 -26.21 -6.52
C MET A 558 -3.60 -27.52 -6.34
N ASN A 559 -4.09 -28.42 -5.48
CA ASN A 559 -3.46 -29.70 -5.18
C ASN A 559 -4.08 -30.89 -5.93
N ASN A 560 -5.06 -30.66 -6.82
CA ASN A 560 -5.79 -31.70 -7.55
C ASN A 560 -6.37 -32.80 -6.64
N ILE A 561 -6.99 -32.40 -5.53
CA ILE A 561 -7.56 -33.34 -4.54
C ILE A 561 -8.98 -33.75 -4.99
N SER A 562 -9.23 -35.05 -5.13
CA SER A 562 -10.53 -35.58 -5.57
C SER A 562 -11.52 -35.80 -4.43
N SER A 563 -11.05 -36.02 -3.21
CA SER A 563 -11.89 -36.21 -2.02
C SER A 563 -11.12 -35.76 -0.78
N LEU A 564 -11.77 -34.96 0.08
CA LEU A 564 -11.23 -34.55 1.36
C LEU A 564 -12.36 -34.19 2.32
N LYS A 565 -12.29 -34.70 3.55
CA LYS A 565 -13.10 -34.26 4.68
C LYS A 565 -12.22 -33.51 5.66
N ARG A 566 -12.40 -32.20 5.80
CA ARG A 566 -11.53 -31.35 6.61
C ARG A 566 -12.28 -30.56 7.65
N TYR A 567 -11.57 -30.14 8.69
CA TYR A 567 -12.02 -29.06 9.57
C TYR A 567 -10.97 -27.95 9.65
N GLN A 568 -11.41 -26.71 9.84
CA GLN A 568 -10.55 -25.55 10.06
C GLN A 568 -11.18 -24.62 11.10
N ILE A 569 -10.42 -24.28 12.14
CA ILE A 569 -10.84 -23.31 13.17
C ILE A 569 -9.91 -22.11 13.10
N ALA A 570 -10.38 -21.02 12.51
CA ALA A 570 -9.53 -19.87 12.25
C ALA A 570 -10.29 -18.55 12.20
N LYS A 571 -9.56 -17.44 12.36
CA LYS A 571 -10.13 -16.10 12.23
C LYS A 571 -10.40 -15.74 10.77
N VAL A 572 -11.47 -15.00 10.53
CA VAL A 572 -11.85 -14.41 9.25
C VAL A 572 -12.15 -12.91 9.40
N TYR A 573 -12.11 -12.18 8.29
CA TYR A 573 -12.07 -10.73 8.30
C TYR A 573 -13.10 -10.12 7.36
N ARG A 574 -14.01 -9.30 7.91
CA ARG A 574 -15.09 -8.64 7.17
C ARG A 574 -15.17 -7.17 7.54
N ARG A 575 -15.20 -6.26 6.57
CA ARG A 575 -15.30 -4.79 6.79
C ARG A 575 -16.72 -4.35 7.18
N ASP A 576 -17.42 -5.18 7.93
CA ASP A 576 -18.77 -4.92 8.41
C ASP A 576 -18.85 -3.63 9.22
N ASN A 577 -20.05 -3.03 9.24
CA ASN A 577 -20.37 -1.99 10.20
C ASN A 577 -20.63 -2.64 11.56
N PRO A 578 -19.74 -2.47 12.57
CA PRO A 578 -19.81 -3.26 13.78
C PRO A 578 -21.07 -2.96 14.58
N SER A 579 -21.75 -4.02 14.99
CA SER A 579 -22.92 -4.00 15.88
C SER A 579 -22.82 -5.18 16.86
N LYS A 580 -23.79 -5.33 17.77
CA LYS A 580 -23.78 -6.45 18.72
C LYS A 580 -23.78 -7.78 17.95
N GLY A 581 -22.75 -8.60 18.13
CA GLY A 581 -22.57 -9.88 17.44
C GLY A 581 -21.94 -9.79 16.04
N ARG A 582 -21.78 -8.60 15.46
CA ARG A 582 -21.17 -8.40 14.14
C ARG A 582 -19.80 -7.73 14.30
N TYR A 583 -18.76 -8.55 14.28
CA TYR A 583 -17.37 -8.12 14.41
C TYR A 583 -16.67 -8.09 13.05
N ARG A 584 -15.57 -7.35 12.97
CA ARG A 584 -14.72 -7.33 11.78
C ARG A 584 -13.69 -8.45 11.76
N GLU A 585 -13.35 -8.96 12.93
CA GLU A 585 -12.51 -10.14 13.14
C GLU A 585 -13.25 -11.08 14.09
N PHE A 586 -13.47 -12.32 13.65
CA PHE A 586 -14.08 -13.37 14.47
C PHE A 586 -13.67 -14.75 13.99
N TYR A 587 -13.89 -15.78 14.81
CA TYR A 587 -13.58 -17.17 14.45
C TYR A 587 -14.72 -17.82 13.68
N GLN A 588 -14.37 -18.59 12.67
CA GLN A 588 -15.20 -19.63 12.07
C GLN A 588 -14.62 -21.01 12.43
N CYS A 589 -15.50 -22.00 12.51
CA CYS A 589 -15.18 -23.39 12.86
C CYS A 589 -15.85 -24.27 11.81
N ASP A 590 -15.17 -24.47 10.70
CA ASP A 590 -15.77 -25.03 9.50
C ASP A 590 -15.43 -26.52 9.41
N LEU A 591 -16.40 -27.32 9.00
CA LEU A 591 -16.24 -28.72 8.58
C LEU A 591 -16.80 -28.86 7.18
N ASP A 592 -15.98 -29.37 6.27
CA ASP A 592 -16.31 -29.45 4.85
C ASP A 592 -15.97 -30.82 4.30
N ILE A 593 -16.81 -31.30 3.39
CA ILE A 593 -16.66 -32.57 2.69
C ILE A 593 -16.62 -32.27 1.19
N ALA A 594 -15.45 -32.47 0.58
CA ALA A 594 -15.28 -32.40 -0.87
C ALA A 594 -15.16 -33.81 -1.46
N GLY A 595 -15.77 -34.01 -2.64
CA GLY A 595 -15.71 -35.25 -3.40
C GLY A 595 -17.05 -35.65 -4.03
N GLN A 596 -17.06 -36.78 -4.74
CA GLN A 596 -18.27 -37.39 -5.28
C GLN A 596 -18.74 -38.50 -4.33
N TYR A 597 -20.00 -38.40 -3.89
CA TYR A 597 -20.64 -39.31 -2.93
C TYR A 597 -22.06 -39.63 -3.37
N GLU A 598 -22.73 -40.51 -2.63
CA GLU A 598 -24.16 -40.76 -2.83
C GLU A 598 -24.99 -39.50 -2.50
N VAL A 599 -26.12 -39.37 -3.19
CA VAL A 599 -26.99 -38.19 -3.09
C VAL A 599 -27.41 -37.96 -1.63
N MET A 600 -27.18 -36.74 -1.13
CA MET A 600 -27.48 -36.27 0.24
C MET A 600 -26.68 -36.94 1.37
N GLU A 601 -25.73 -37.84 1.09
CA GLU A 601 -24.92 -38.48 2.14
C GLU A 601 -24.06 -37.45 2.91
N PRO A 602 -23.26 -36.59 2.25
CA PRO A 602 -22.48 -35.56 2.94
C PRO A 602 -23.36 -34.53 3.66
N ASP A 603 -24.46 -34.10 3.04
CA ASP A 603 -25.43 -33.15 3.58
C ASP A 603 -26.02 -33.64 4.90
N PHE A 604 -26.42 -34.92 4.92
CA PHE A 604 -26.88 -35.60 6.13
C PHE A 604 -25.81 -35.61 7.21
N GLU A 605 -24.56 -35.96 6.85
CA GLU A 605 -23.46 -36.01 7.81
C GLU A 605 -23.18 -34.64 8.44
N VAL A 606 -23.14 -33.57 7.64
CA VAL A 606 -22.91 -32.20 8.12
C VAL A 606 -24.01 -31.78 9.11
N LEU A 607 -25.28 -32.04 8.79
CA LEU A 607 -26.39 -31.76 9.71
C LEU A 607 -26.31 -32.60 10.98
N LYS A 608 -25.86 -33.86 10.88
CA LYS A 608 -25.68 -34.72 12.04
C LYS A 608 -24.57 -34.19 12.96
N VAL A 609 -23.41 -33.85 12.40
CA VAL A 609 -22.29 -33.18 13.08
C VAL A 609 -22.78 -31.94 13.80
N LEU A 610 -23.55 -31.09 13.10
CA LEU A 610 -24.08 -29.85 13.66
C LEU A 610 -24.98 -30.11 14.88
N THR A 611 -25.91 -31.07 14.78
CA THR A 611 -26.77 -31.41 15.93
C THR A 611 -25.96 -31.91 17.13
N GLU A 612 -25.02 -32.83 16.92
CA GLU A 612 -24.17 -33.35 18.00
C GLU A 612 -23.28 -32.29 18.62
N LEU A 613 -22.76 -31.36 17.81
CA LEU A 613 -21.92 -30.26 18.26
C LEU A 613 -22.71 -29.30 19.15
N LEU A 614 -23.90 -28.86 18.71
CA LEU A 614 -24.72 -27.93 19.46
C LEU A 614 -25.24 -28.55 20.76
N ASP A 615 -25.65 -29.82 20.74
CA ASP A 615 -26.04 -30.56 21.93
C ASP A 615 -24.88 -30.68 22.94
N LYS A 616 -23.66 -31.00 22.48
CA LYS A 616 -22.48 -31.10 23.35
C LYS A 616 -21.99 -29.76 23.90
N LEU A 617 -22.16 -28.67 23.16
CA LEU A 617 -21.87 -27.33 23.66
C LEU A 617 -22.85 -26.90 24.77
N ASN A 618 -24.01 -27.56 24.87
CA ASN A 618 -25.03 -27.34 25.90
C ASN A 618 -25.43 -25.86 26.02
N ILE A 619 -25.75 -25.25 24.88
CA ILE A 619 -26.09 -23.82 24.77
C ILE A 619 -27.57 -23.52 25.05
N GLY A 620 -28.39 -24.55 25.27
CA GLY A 620 -29.85 -24.47 25.40
C GLY A 620 -30.56 -24.89 24.11
N ASP A 621 -31.86 -24.59 24.01
CA ASP A 621 -32.67 -24.99 22.86
C ASP A 621 -32.34 -24.20 21.59
N TYR A 622 -32.35 -24.90 20.46
CA TYR A 622 -32.09 -24.34 19.14
C TYR A 622 -32.99 -25.03 18.09
N GLU A 623 -33.11 -24.40 16.92
CA GLU A 623 -33.63 -25.02 15.70
C GLU A 623 -32.66 -24.81 14.54
N ILE A 624 -32.72 -25.69 13.55
CA ILE A 624 -31.99 -25.58 12.30
C ILE A 624 -33.01 -25.35 11.19
N LYS A 625 -33.07 -24.11 10.70
CA LYS A 625 -33.79 -23.78 9.48
C LYS A 625 -33.07 -24.44 8.31
N LEU A 626 -33.81 -25.05 7.39
CA LEU A 626 -33.26 -25.70 6.21
C LEU A 626 -34.09 -25.34 4.99
N ASN A 627 -33.42 -25.11 3.88
CA ASN A 627 -34.02 -24.92 2.57
C ASN A 627 -33.08 -25.47 1.48
N HIS A 628 -33.46 -25.32 0.21
CA HIS A 628 -32.65 -25.75 -0.93
C HIS A 628 -32.59 -24.66 -2.00
N ARG A 629 -31.39 -24.34 -2.51
CA ARG A 629 -31.17 -23.24 -3.46
C ARG A 629 -32.01 -23.38 -4.72
N LYS A 630 -32.00 -24.56 -5.36
CA LYS A 630 -32.82 -24.85 -6.54
C LYS A 630 -34.33 -24.74 -6.30
N LEU A 631 -34.78 -24.97 -5.06
CA LEU A 631 -36.18 -24.79 -4.70
C LEU A 631 -36.53 -23.31 -4.58
N LEU A 632 -35.62 -22.51 -4.00
CA LEU A 632 -35.75 -21.05 -3.92
C LEU A 632 -35.77 -20.42 -5.32
N ASP A 633 -34.85 -20.81 -6.21
CA ASP A 633 -34.81 -20.28 -7.59
C ASP A 633 -36.07 -20.68 -8.38
N GLY A 634 -36.54 -21.93 -8.22
CA GLY A 634 -37.80 -22.34 -8.85
C GLY A 634 -39.04 -21.66 -8.26
N MET A 635 -39.07 -21.37 -6.95
CA MET A 635 -40.12 -20.54 -6.33
C MET A 635 -40.19 -19.16 -7.00
N LEU A 636 -39.03 -18.52 -7.23
CA LEU A 636 -38.98 -17.22 -7.91
C LEU A 636 -39.42 -17.31 -9.36
N GLY A 637 -39.03 -18.37 -10.07
CA GLY A 637 -39.50 -18.65 -11.43
C GLY A 637 -41.02 -18.82 -11.51
N ILE A 638 -41.62 -19.58 -10.60
CA ILE A 638 -43.08 -19.75 -10.47
C ILE A 638 -43.77 -18.42 -10.18
N CYS A 639 -43.15 -17.56 -9.37
CA CYS A 639 -43.69 -16.23 -9.09
C CYS A 639 -43.61 -15.27 -10.29
N GLY A 640 -42.87 -15.61 -11.35
CA GLY A 640 -42.70 -14.78 -12.54
C GLY A 640 -41.51 -13.82 -12.47
N VAL A 641 -40.53 -14.08 -11.59
CA VAL A 641 -39.28 -13.33 -11.54
C VAL A 641 -38.38 -13.79 -12.70
N SER A 642 -37.68 -12.86 -13.35
CA SER A 642 -36.67 -13.23 -14.36
C SER A 642 -35.42 -13.81 -13.70
N SER A 643 -34.79 -14.80 -14.34
CA SER A 643 -33.57 -15.46 -13.82
C SER A 643 -32.43 -14.48 -13.52
N GLU A 644 -32.30 -13.41 -14.32
CA GLU A 644 -31.33 -12.32 -14.11
C GLU A 644 -31.49 -11.60 -12.76
N LYS A 645 -32.71 -11.58 -12.21
CA LYS A 645 -33.03 -10.93 -10.93
C LYS A 645 -33.03 -11.90 -9.73
N PHE A 646 -32.83 -13.20 -9.92
CA PHE A 646 -32.92 -14.19 -8.83
C PHE A 646 -31.98 -13.85 -7.66
N ARG A 647 -30.73 -13.48 -7.95
CA ARG A 647 -29.74 -13.15 -6.91
C ARG A 647 -30.15 -11.92 -6.10
N THR A 648 -30.53 -10.83 -6.77
CA THR A 648 -30.89 -9.57 -6.10
C THR A 648 -32.17 -9.71 -5.27
N VAL A 649 -33.12 -10.54 -5.73
CA VAL A 649 -34.34 -10.87 -5.00
C VAL A 649 -34.06 -11.77 -3.79
N CYS A 650 -33.19 -12.79 -3.93
CA CYS A 650 -32.77 -13.62 -2.80
C CYS A 650 -32.08 -12.80 -1.70
N SER A 651 -31.24 -11.82 -2.09
CA SER A 651 -30.62 -10.87 -1.15
C SER A 651 -31.66 -10.05 -0.37
N SER A 652 -32.80 -9.71 -0.99
CA SER A 652 -33.90 -9.03 -0.29
C SER A 652 -34.64 -9.98 0.66
N ILE A 653 -34.85 -11.25 0.25
CA ILE A 653 -35.51 -12.28 1.07
C ILE A 653 -34.68 -12.63 2.32
N ASP A 654 -33.35 -12.68 2.24
CA ASP A 654 -32.43 -12.90 3.37
C ASP A 654 -32.63 -11.88 4.50
N LYS A 655 -33.15 -10.68 4.18
CA LYS A 655 -33.45 -9.64 5.17
C LYS A 655 -34.68 -9.93 6.03
N LEU A 656 -35.53 -10.91 5.68
CA LEU A 656 -36.74 -11.27 6.43
C LEU A 656 -36.46 -11.76 7.85
N ASP A 657 -35.24 -12.21 8.14
CA ASP A 657 -34.83 -12.56 9.51
C ASP A 657 -34.71 -11.33 10.42
N LYS A 658 -34.61 -10.13 9.85
CA LYS A 658 -34.37 -8.87 10.59
C LYS A 658 -35.42 -7.80 10.32
N GLN A 659 -36.12 -7.89 9.19
CA GLN A 659 -37.07 -6.90 8.72
C GLN A 659 -38.44 -7.54 8.49
N PRO A 660 -39.54 -6.83 8.79
CA PRO A 660 -40.87 -7.29 8.44
C PRO A 660 -41.03 -7.34 6.92
N PHE A 661 -41.89 -8.25 6.46
CA PHE A 661 -42.16 -8.45 5.02
C PHE A 661 -42.55 -7.17 4.29
N GLU A 662 -43.25 -6.23 4.93
CA GLU A 662 -43.64 -4.96 4.31
C GLU A 662 -42.43 -4.11 3.89
N GLN A 663 -41.35 -4.09 4.69
CA GLN A 663 -40.13 -3.36 4.32
C GLN A 663 -39.41 -4.03 3.14
N VAL A 664 -39.33 -5.36 3.17
CA VAL A 664 -38.76 -6.16 2.06
C VAL A 664 -39.60 -6.01 0.79
N LYS A 665 -40.92 -5.91 0.93
CA LYS A 665 -41.85 -5.66 -0.18
C LYS A 665 -41.58 -4.31 -0.85
N THR A 666 -41.40 -3.25 -0.06
CA THR A 666 -41.02 -1.93 -0.58
C THR A 666 -39.71 -2.01 -1.38
N GLU A 667 -38.67 -2.65 -0.83
CA GLU A 667 -37.39 -2.83 -1.54
C GLU A 667 -37.57 -3.59 -2.88
N LEU A 668 -38.31 -4.70 -2.86
CA LEU A 668 -38.53 -5.53 -4.04
C LEU A 668 -39.28 -4.78 -5.16
N VAL A 669 -40.21 -3.89 -4.80
CA VAL A 669 -40.98 -3.10 -5.77
C VAL A 669 -40.17 -1.88 -6.24
N GLU A 670 -39.73 -1.03 -5.31
CA GLU A 670 -39.16 0.28 -5.62
C GLU A 670 -37.72 0.21 -6.11
N GLU A 671 -36.88 -0.66 -5.51
CA GLU A 671 -35.46 -0.76 -5.86
C GLU A 671 -35.18 -1.86 -6.89
N LYS A 672 -35.84 -3.02 -6.77
CA LYS A 672 -35.61 -4.17 -7.68
C LYS A 672 -36.57 -4.19 -8.88
N GLY A 673 -37.57 -3.31 -8.89
CA GLY A 673 -38.50 -3.11 -10.00
C GLY A 673 -39.33 -4.36 -10.30
N LEU A 674 -39.84 -5.04 -9.27
CA LEU A 674 -40.81 -6.13 -9.43
C LEU A 674 -42.24 -5.59 -9.35
N ALA A 675 -43.15 -6.22 -10.11
CA ALA A 675 -44.57 -5.92 -10.03
C ALA A 675 -45.15 -6.35 -8.68
N VAL A 676 -46.09 -5.57 -8.13
CA VAL A 676 -46.67 -5.81 -6.80
C VAL A 676 -47.27 -7.21 -6.69
N GLU A 677 -47.93 -7.69 -7.74
CA GLU A 677 -48.54 -9.02 -7.79
C GLU A 677 -47.50 -10.14 -7.72
N THR A 678 -46.30 -9.90 -8.27
CA THR A 678 -45.17 -10.84 -8.18
C THR A 678 -44.64 -10.90 -6.76
N VAL A 679 -44.51 -9.76 -6.09
CA VAL A 679 -44.05 -9.69 -4.70
C VAL A 679 -45.05 -10.31 -3.73
N ASP A 680 -46.35 -10.12 -3.97
CA ASP A 680 -47.40 -10.76 -3.17
C ASP A 680 -47.37 -12.29 -3.30
N ARG A 681 -47.13 -12.83 -4.51
CA ARG A 681 -46.92 -14.27 -4.70
C ARG A 681 -45.68 -14.78 -3.96
N ILE A 682 -44.56 -14.05 -4.01
CA ILE A 682 -43.36 -14.38 -3.22
C ILE A 682 -43.71 -14.43 -1.73
N GLY A 683 -44.48 -13.44 -1.25
CA GLY A 683 -44.95 -13.32 0.12
C GLY A 683 -45.75 -14.53 0.62
N MET A 684 -46.51 -15.20 -0.26
CA MET A 684 -47.24 -16.41 0.09
C MET A 684 -46.31 -17.59 0.38
N PHE A 685 -45.23 -17.74 -0.40
CA PHE A 685 -44.28 -18.84 -0.23
C PHE A 685 -43.33 -18.63 0.92
N VAL A 686 -42.73 -17.43 1.06
CA VAL A 686 -41.73 -17.18 2.12
C VAL A 686 -42.32 -17.23 3.54
N LYS A 687 -43.66 -17.13 3.70
CA LYS A 687 -44.31 -17.34 5.00
C LYS A 687 -44.43 -18.81 5.40
N LYS A 688 -44.10 -19.74 4.49
CA LYS A 688 -44.28 -21.17 4.69
C LYS A 688 -43.07 -21.78 5.40
N ARG A 689 -43.30 -22.21 6.63
CA ARG A 689 -42.32 -22.93 7.47
C ARG A 689 -43.01 -23.93 8.38
N GLY A 690 -42.33 -25.03 8.71
CA GLY A 690 -42.90 -26.05 9.60
C GLY A 690 -42.12 -27.35 9.68
N PRO A 691 -42.73 -28.42 10.21
CA PRO A 691 -42.13 -29.75 10.29
C PRO A 691 -41.73 -30.24 8.88
N PRO A 692 -40.50 -30.78 8.70
CA PRO A 692 -39.95 -31.02 7.37
C PRO A 692 -40.81 -31.92 6.47
N LEU A 693 -41.34 -33.03 7.01
CA LEU A 693 -42.15 -33.98 6.25
C LEU A 693 -43.54 -33.44 5.90
N GLU A 694 -44.11 -32.57 6.72
CA GLU A 694 -45.42 -31.94 6.47
C GLU A 694 -45.32 -30.93 5.33
N VAL A 695 -44.34 -30.02 5.42
CA VAL A 695 -44.10 -29.01 4.38
C VAL A 695 -43.70 -29.68 3.07
N LEU A 696 -42.83 -30.70 3.12
CA LEU A 696 -42.45 -31.49 1.94
C LEU A 696 -43.67 -32.14 1.28
N SER A 697 -44.54 -32.78 2.06
CA SER A 697 -45.75 -33.42 1.54
C SER A 697 -46.69 -32.40 0.88
N GLU A 698 -46.78 -31.20 1.44
CA GLU A 698 -47.57 -30.11 0.86
C GLU A 698 -46.99 -29.60 -0.46
N LEU A 699 -45.68 -29.46 -0.56
CA LEU A 699 -44.98 -29.02 -1.77
C LEU A 699 -44.95 -30.10 -2.87
N LYS A 700 -45.16 -31.37 -2.52
CA LYS A 700 -45.24 -32.51 -3.45
C LYS A 700 -46.67 -32.95 -3.81
N LYS A 701 -47.71 -32.19 -3.44
CA LYS A 701 -49.08 -32.45 -3.92
C LYS A 701 -49.16 -32.40 -5.45
N GLU A 702 -50.02 -33.21 -6.06
CA GLU A 702 -50.11 -33.37 -7.52
C GLU A 702 -50.28 -32.04 -8.28
N ASP A 703 -51.03 -31.10 -7.74
CA ASP A 703 -51.27 -29.77 -8.34
C ASP A 703 -50.19 -28.72 -8.02
N SER A 704 -49.08 -29.11 -7.37
CA SER A 704 -48.06 -28.17 -6.94
C SER A 704 -47.25 -27.61 -8.13
N PRO A 705 -47.13 -26.28 -8.26
CA PRO A 705 -46.35 -25.68 -9.34
C PRO A 705 -44.86 -26.04 -9.26
N PHE A 706 -44.36 -26.44 -8.10
CA PHE A 706 -42.97 -26.90 -7.91
C PHE A 706 -42.66 -28.19 -8.68
N LEU A 707 -43.65 -29.06 -8.90
CA LEU A 707 -43.45 -30.29 -9.68
C LEU A 707 -43.32 -30.02 -11.18
N GLY A 708 -43.86 -28.89 -11.66
CA GLY A 708 -43.70 -28.45 -13.04
C GLY A 708 -42.34 -27.82 -13.36
N HIS A 709 -41.53 -27.52 -12.34
CA HIS A 709 -40.19 -26.95 -12.50
C HIS A 709 -39.11 -28.01 -12.21
N ALA A 710 -38.34 -28.41 -13.23
CA ALA A 710 -37.40 -29.54 -13.16
C ALA A 710 -36.43 -29.48 -11.96
N ASP A 711 -35.79 -28.32 -11.73
CA ASP A 711 -34.85 -28.15 -10.63
C ASP A 711 -35.50 -28.18 -9.24
N SER A 712 -36.76 -27.73 -9.13
CA SER A 712 -37.51 -27.79 -7.87
C SER A 712 -37.97 -29.21 -7.58
N ALA A 713 -38.44 -29.94 -8.59
CA ALA A 713 -38.80 -31.35 -8.45
C ALA A 713 -37.59 -32.19 -8.00
N LEU A 714 -36.41 -31.93 -8.57
CA LEU A 714 -35.16 -32.57 -8.17
C LEU A 714 -34.79 -32.23 -6.72
N ALA A 715 -34.83 -30.96 -6.33
CA ALA A 715 -34.58 -30.53 -4.95
C ALA A 715 -35.55 -31.17 -3.95
N LEU A 716 -36.85 -31.28 -4.28
CA LEU A 716 -37.83 -31.93 -3.40
C LEU A 716 -37.57 -33.43 -3.25
N ASN A 717 -37.04 -34.11 -4.26
CA ASN A 717 -36.65 -35.52 -4.17
C ASN A 717 -35.39 -35.69 -3.30
N GLU A 718 -34.40 -34.81 -3.46
CA GLU A 718 -33.20 -34.75 -2.62
C GLU A 718 -33.56 -34.51 -1.14
N LEU A 719 -34.39 -33.50 -0.86
CA LEU A 719 -34.89 -33.22 0.49
C LEU A 719 -35.68 -34.39 1.10
N GLU A 720 -36.43 -35.15 0.30
CA GLU A 720 -37.11 -36.35 0.77
C GLU A 720 -36.13 -37.42 1.27
N ILE A 721 -35.04 -37.65 0.55
CA ILE A 721 -33.98 -38.58 0.95
C ILE A 721 -33.35 -38.09 2.26
N LEU A 722 -32.98 -36.81 2.32
CA LEU A 722 -32.36 -36.19 3.48
C LEU A 722 -33.25 -36.27 4.73
N PHE A 723 -34.53 -35.89 4.63
CA PHE A 723 -35.45 -35.92 5.77
C PHE A 723 -35.74 -37.33 6.27
N LYS A 724 -35.83 -38.33 5.36
CA LYS A 724 -35.94 -39.74 5.78
C LYS A 724 -34.70 -40.22 6.53
N ALA A 725 -33.50 -39.83 6.08
CA ALA A 725 -32.25 -40.16 6.77
C ALA A 725 -32.17 -39.50 8.15
N LEU A 726 -32.48 -38.21 8.25
CA LEU A 726 -32.52 -37.45 9.51
C LEU A 726 -33.58 -37.97 10.49
N GLY A 727 -34.71 -38.48 9.98
CA GLY A 727 -35.73 -39.14 10.80
C GLY A 727 -35.20 -40.40 11.48
N LYS A 728 -34.44 -41.23 10.74
CA LYS A 728 -33.79 -42.43 11.29
C LYS A 728 -32.72 -42.11 12.32
N SER A 729 -32.03 -40.97 12.20
CA SER A 729 -30.97 -40.54 13.14
C SER A 729 -31.48 -39.75 14.35
N LYS A 730 -32.80 -39.56 14.46
CA LYS A 730 -33.48 -38.74 15.49
C LYS A 730 -33.03 -37.28 15.52
N SER A 731 -32.49 -36.76 14.42
CA SER A 731 -32.07 -35.37 14.29
C SER A 731 -33.17 -34.48 13.66
N LEU A 732 -34.19 -35.09 13.05
CA LEU A 732 -35.25 -34.37 12.33
C LEU A 732 -36.06 -33.40 13.21
N GLU A 733 -36.23 -33.69 14.50
CA GLU A 733 -36.97 -32.84 15.45
C GLU A 733 -36.33 -31.46 15.66
N LYS A 734 -35.04 -31.33 15.36
CA LYS A 734 -34.31 -30.06 15.42
C LYS A 734 -34.40 -29.26 14.11
N ILE A 735 -34.91 -29.84 13.03
CA ILE A 735 -34.95 -29.22 11.70
C ILE A 735 -36.33 -28.58 11.47
N VAL A 736 -36.33 -27.37 10.91
CA VAL A 736 -37.51 -26.67 10.40
C VAL A 736 -37.30 -26.43 8.91
N PHE A 737 -38.22 -26.89 8.07
CA PHE A 737 -38.20 -26.56 6.65
C PHE A 737 -38.81 -25.18 6.47
N ASP A 738 -38.01 -24.21 6.03
CA ASP A 738 -38.36 -22.79 5.99
C ASP A 738 -38.06 -22.18 4.61
N LEU A 739 -39.11 -21.80 3.86
CA LEU A 739 -38.96 -21.21 2.53
C LEU A 739 -38.48 -19.75 2.55
N SER A 740 -38.47 -19.07 3.71
CA SER A 740 -37.86 -17.73 3.81
C SER A 740 -36.34 -17.79 3.90
N LEU A 741 -35.74 -18.95 4.20
CA LEU A 741 -34.29 -19.08 4.31
C LEU A 741 -33.68 -18.94 2.92
N ALA A 742 -33.22 -17.73 2.63
CA ALA A 742 -32.22 -17.43 1.62
C ALA A 742 -30.88 -17.22 2.34
N ARG A 743 -29.77 -17.45 1.66
CA ARG A 743 -28.45 -17.12 2.19
C ARG A 743 -27.73 -16.25 1.17
N GLY A 744 -27.05 -15.21 1.66
CA GLY A 744 -26.50 -14.13 0.83
C GLY A 744 -25.24 -14.41 0.01
N LEU A 745 -24.62 -15.60 0.08
CA LEU A 745 -23.42 -15.91 -0.72
C LEU A 745 -23.78 -16.61 -2.03
N ASP A 746 -23.15 -16.17 -3.12
CA ASP A 746 -23.51 -16.56 -4.48
C ASP A 746 -23.08 -17.97 -4.89
N TYR A 747 -22.21 -18.62 -4.11
CA TYR A 747 -21.62 -19.91 -4.45
C TYR A 747 -22.48 -21.13 -4.05
N TYR A 748 -23.62 -20.92 -3.40
CA TYR A 748 -24.52 -21.99 -2.96
C TYR A 748 -25.30 -22.61 -4.13
N THR A 749 -25.34 -23.95 -4.19
CA THR A 749 -25.97 -24.70 -5.29
C THR A 749 -27.01 -25.74 -4.83
N GLY A 750 -26.97 -26.16 -3.57
CA GLY A 750 -27.80 -27.25 -3.03
C GLY A 750 -28.53 -26.89 -1.74
N VAL A 751 -28.50 -27.79 -0.74
CA VAL A 751 -29.07 -27.55 0.59
C VAL A 751 -28.40 -26.33 1.22
N ILE A 752 -29.19 -25.53 1.92
CA ILE A 752 -28.73 -24.40 2.75
C ILE A 752 -29.40 -24.51 4.12
N PHE A 753 -28.65 -24.21 5.18
CA PHE A 753 -29.19 -24.30 6.53
C PHE A 753 -28.61 -23.24 7.46
N GLU A 754 -29.37 -22.95 8.51
CA GLU A 754 -29.01 -22.01 9.55
C GLU A 754 -29.54 -22.46 10.92
N ALA A 755 -28.65 -22.60 11.89
CA ALA A 755 -29.02 -22.87 13.28
C ALA A 755 -29.27 -21.56 14.02
N VAL A 756 -30.39 -21.50 14.73
CA VAL A 756 -30.83 -20.32 15.47
C VAL A 756 -31.16 -20.72 16.90
N PHE A 757 -30.69 -19.93 17.86
CA PHE A 757 -30.95 -20.13 19.27
C PHE A 757 -32.39 -19.74 19.65
N LYS A 758 -33.09 -20.57 20.43
CA LYS A 758 -34.50 -20.37 20.85
C LYS A 758 -34.67 -19.74 22.23
N GLY A 759 -33.60 -19.45 22.96
CA GLY A 759 -33.71 -18.85 24.29
C GLY A 759 -34.12 -17.37 24.26
N SER A 760 -34.31 -16.79 25.46
CA SER A 760 -34.75 -15.39 25.63
C SER A 760 -33.75 -14.36 25.11
N THR A 761 -32.49 -14.73 24.93
CA THR A 761 -31.45 -13.84 24.39
C THR A 761 -31.41 -13.96 22.88
N GLN A 762 -31.82 -12.91 22.17
CA GLN A 762 -31.66 -12.87 20.72
C GLN A 762 -30.19 -12.62 20.35
N VAL A 763 -29.53 -13.68 19.90
CA VAL A 763 -28.13 -13.67 19.44
C VAL A 763 -28.00 -13.81 17.93
N GLY A 764 -29.12 -14.01 17.22
CA GLY A 764 -29.15 -14.32 15.80
C GLY A 764 -28.74 -15.77 15.52
N SER A 765 -28.25 -16.02 14.31
CA SER A 765 -27.73 -17.30 13.88
C SER A 765 -26.44 -17.68 14.60
N ILE A 766 -26.33 -18.97 14.96
CA ILE A 766 -25.20 -19.54 15.71
C ILE A 766 -24.37 -20.54 14.90
N ALA A 767 -24.92 -21.04 13.78
CA ALA A 767 -24.20 -21.84 12.79
C ALA A 767 -24.91 -21.75 11.43
N ALA A 768 -24.18 -21.91 10.33
CA ALA A 768 -24.76 -21.96 9.00
C ALA A 768 -23.87 -22.79 8.08
N GLY A 769 -24.43 -23.27 6.97
CA GLY A 769 -23.68 -24.00 5.95
C GLY A 769 -24.54 -24.31 4.72
N ASP A 770 -23.90 -24.96 3.75
CA ASP A 770 -24.42 -25.09 2.40
C ASP A 770 -23.78 -26.26 1.61
N VAL A 771 -24.19 -26.37 0.34
CA VAL A 771 -23.51 -27.13 -0.72
C VAL A 771 -23.01 -26.18 -1.81
N MET A 772 -21.75 -26.37 -2.21
CA MET A 772 -21.07 -25.62 -3.28
C MET A 772 -20.40 -26.56 -4.29
N ILE A 773 -20.37 -26.14 -5.56
CA ILE A 773 -19.58 -26.78 -6.62
C ILE A 773 -18.18 -26.13 -6.68
N ILE A 774 -17.12 -26.94 -6.56
CA ILE A 774 -15.73 -26.54 -6.83
C ILE A 774 -15.50 -26.67 -8.34
N LEU A 775 -15.33 -25.53 -9.03
CA LEU A 775 -15.05 -25.46 -10.47
C LEU A 775 -13.57 -25.62 -10.79
#